data_AF-A0A7V8NXH1-F1
#
_entry.id   AF-A0A7V8NXH1-F1
#
_cell.length_a   1.000
_cell.length_b   1.000
_cell.length_c   1.000
_cell.angle_alpha   90.00
_cell.angle_beta   90.00
_cell.angle_gamma   90.00
#
_symmetry.space_group_name_H-M   'P 1'
#
loop_
_entity.id
_entity.type
_entity.pdbx_description
1 polymer ?
#
loop_
_entity_poly.entity_id
_entity_poly.type
_entity_poly.pdbx_seq_one_letter_code
_entity_poly.pdbx_strand_id
1 'polypeptide(L)'
;MAGIWQGTLHVREGNGPDSDFRVVLRISSQPNGSSVATLDSPDAGRLGISIKSLKTDDTSLSLELDDPKASFSGRLSADRAALTGEWRQQGQTIPITLKRVPEAPDFAQDGSYLFQSRCASCHAPFNPVRAPWPNTLKLMTRPAILNALESGKMSAVGSALSHEQRVAIANYLGVQPLPEQTTSANACAKDSVPMGNSPSWNGWGVDLSNSRFQTLESAGFDKSQVSRLRLKWAFGYPGATSAGGPPTIVGGRIFVAGGDGRIYSLDMRSGCVHWSFLPAATARAAITVSPDGSTAYFGEIQARAYAIKTSDGSLLWKTDLDHHPFAMITGAPKLYAGKLYVPVSSAEELAATNPKYPCCTFRGSINALDASTGTLLWQAYTIPAAAQLSAKNAVGTDMLGPSGAGVWSSPTIDPVRHALYVGTGDNYSDPASATSDAVIAIDLDTGKMLWTKQLTADDRFNVACFSPDKSNCPKNPGGDFDVGAPPILRTLKGEKNLLVVGQKSGVVYGLDPDAQGATVWQSRIGKGGALGGIEFGGAAADSQVYFPLSDWSPDPKAGGGIFALDLASGKQIWSTRAPEPACLGKPGCSAAQPAPATAIRGVVFSGSLDGHLRAYDALDGKILWDFDTARDFHTVNGLPAHGGSLNYAGPVVAGGMLFVPSGYSINAGMPGNVLLAFSVDGK
;
A
#
# COMPACT_ATOMS: atom_id res chain seq x y z
N MET A 1 0.23 33.99 -41.23
CA MET A 1 0.32 33.52 -39.83
C MET A 1 -0.55 32.29 -39.55
N ALA A 2 -1.76 32.20 -40.13
CA ALA A 2 -2.67 31.05 -39.98
C ALA A 2 -1.97 29.69 -40.19
N GLY A 3 -2.41 28.69 -39.45
CA GLY A 3 -1.84 27.35 -39.42
C GLY A 3 -1.64 26.82 -38.00
N ILE A 4 -1.00 25.67 -37.92
CA ILE A 4 -0.78 24.92 -36.68
C ILE A 4 0.71 24.99 -36.34
N TRP A 5 1.00 25.36 -35.10
CA TRP A 5 2.35 25.61 -34.63
C TRP A 5 2.61 24.80 -33.36
N GLN A 6 3.67 24.01 -33.35
CA GLN A 6 4.00 23.09 -32.27
C GLN A 6 5.39 23.36 -31.71
N GLY A 7 5.52 23.38 -30.39
CA GLY A 7 6.82 23.41 -29.72
C GLY A 7 6.76 22.84 -28.31
N THR A 8 7.86 22.95 -27.59
CA THR A 8 7.98 22.48 -26.20
C THR A 8 8.50 23.62 -25.33
N LEU A 9 7.82 23.88 -24.22
CA LEU A 9 8.30 24.76 -23.15
C LEU A 9 9.14 23.92 -22.20
N HIS A 10 10.42 24.28 -22.06
CA HIS A 10 11.34 23.67 -21.12
C HIS A 10 11.37 24.50 -19.84
N VAL A 11 10.57 24.08 -18.84
CA VAL A 11 10.46 24.77 -17.55
C VAL A 11 11.50 24.21 -16.60
N ARG A 12 12.39 25.09 -16.11
CA ARG A 12 13.37 24.74 -15.08
C ARG A 12 12.84 25.16 -13.71
N GLU A 13 12.61 24.19 -12.85
CA GLU A 13 12.22 24.44 -11.46
C GLU A 13 13.47 24.44 -10.57
N GLY A 14 13.80 25.57 -9.93
CA GLY A 14 15.10 25.74 -9.25
C GLY A 14 15.51 24.63 -8.27
N ASN A 15 14.54 24.07 -7.54
CA ASN A 15 14.74 22.92 -6.63
C ASN A 15 13.90 21.69 -7.02
N GLY A 16 13.27 21.70 -8.20
CA GLY A 16 12.38 20.64 -8.69
C GLY A 16 12.94 19.96 -9.96
N PRO A 17 12.33 18.87 -10.44
CA PRO A 17 12.72 18.28 -11.71
C PRO A 17 12.31 19.20 -12.87
N ASP A 18 13.22 19.40 -13.83
CA ASP A 18 12.91 20.06 -15.10
C ASP A 18 11.69 19.39 -15.76
N SER A 19 10.80 20.22 -16.31
CA SER A 19 9.51 19.78 -16.88
C SER A 19 9.30 20.32 -18.28
N ASP A 20 8.93 19.43 -19.19
CA ASP A 20 8.66 19.74 -20.58
C ASP A 20 7.14 19.78 -20.83
N PHE A 21 6.65 20.89 -21.40
CA PHE A 21 5.25 21.04 -21.78
C PHE A 21 5.13 21.24 -23.29
N ARG A 22 4.51 20.28 -23.98
CA ARG A 22 4.18 20.44 -25.39
C ARG A 22 3.09 21.48 -25.53
N VAL A 23 3.24 22.34 -26.52
CA VAL A 23 2.32 23.43 -26.81
C VAL A 23 1.94 23.37 -28.29
N VAL A 24 0.64 23.38 -28.59
CA VAL A 24 0.12 23.47 -29.96
C VAL A 24 -0.80 24.67 -30.07
N LEU A 25 -0.36 25.66 -30.84
CA LEU A 25 -1.11 26.86 -31.16
C LEU A 25 -1.78 26.69 -32.53
N ARG A 26 -3.11 26.76 -32.56
CA ARG A 26 -3.90 26.78 -33.79
C ARG A 26 -4.36 28.20 -34.06
N ILE A 27 -4.00 28.75 -35.22
CA ILE A 27 -4.42 30.09 -35.64
C ILE A 27 -5.29 29.96 -36.89
N SER A 28 -6.52 30.46 -36.80
CA SER A 28 -7.50 30.42 -37.87
C SER A 28 -7.90 31.83 -38.27
N SER A 29 -7.93 32.10 -39.58
CA SER A 29 -8.44 33.36 -40.13
C SER A 29 -9.97 33.33 -40.17
N GLN A 30 -10.58 34.45 -39.79
CA GLN A 30 -12.02 34.65 -39.82
C GLN A 30 -12.43 35.40 -41.11
N PRO A 31 -13.68 35.23 -41.59
CA PRO A 31 -14.17 35.92 -42.80
C PRO A 31 -14.12 37.44 -42.72
N ASN A 32 -14.16 38.01 -41.51
CA ASN A 32 -14.05 39.45 -41.26
C ASN A 32 -12.59 39.96 -41.23
N GLY A 33 -11.62 39.12 -41.60
CA GLY A 33 -10.19 39.47 -41.62
C GLY A 33 -9.48 39.38 -40.27
N SER A 34 -10.19 39.10 -39.17
CA SER A 34 -9.56 38.86 -37.87
C SER A 34 -8.97 37.45 -37.78
N SER A 35 -8.10 37.20 -36.80
CA SER A 35 -7.59 35.87 -36.49
C SER A 35 -8.05 35.46 -35.09
N VAL A 36 -8.42 34.19 -34.94
CA VAL A 36 -8.65 33.57 -33.63
C VAL A 36 -7.59 32.51 -33.42
N ALA A 37 -7.28 32.23 -32.15
CA ALA A 37 -6.36 31.17 -31.83
C ALA A 37 -6.81 30.38 -30.60
N THR A 38 -6.40 29.12 -30.57
CA THR A 38 -6.52 28.24 -29.41
C THR A 38 -5.17 27.59 -29.12
N LEU A 39 -4.95 27.28 -27.85
CA LEU A 39 -3.73 26.62 -27.39
C LEU A 39 -4.07 25.27 -26.75
N ASP A 40 -3.34 24.23 -27.13
CA ASP A 40 -3.35 22.96 -26.42
C ASP A 40 -2.04 22.79 -25.66
N SER A 41 -2.15 22.23 -24.45
CA SER A 41 -1.03 21.80 -23.62
C SER A 41 -1.39 20.45 -23.00
N PRO A 42 -1.19 19.32 -23.71
CA PRO A 42 -1.55 17.98 -23.22
C PRO A 42 -0.88 17.65 -21.88
N ASP A 43 0.39 18.03 -21.71
CA ASP A 43 1.15 17.74 -20.49
C ASP A 43 0.67 18.55 -19.27
N ALA A 44 -0.19 19.55 -19.49
CA ALA A 44 -0.91 20.29 -18.46
C ALA A 44 -2.40 19.88 -18.34
N GLY A 45 -2.84 18.86 -19.09
CA GLY A 45 -4.22 18.36 -19.08
C GLY A 45 -5.25 19.30 -19.69
N ARG A 46 -4.84 20.27 -20.52
CA ARG A 46 -5.73 21.30 -21.08
C ARG A 46 -5.65 21.37 -22.59
N LEU A 47 -6.79 21.29 -23.25
CA LEU A 47 -6.95 21.50 -24.70
C LEU A 47 -7.89 22.67 -24.94
N GLY A 48 -7.73 23.36 -26.07
CA GLY A 48 -8.63 24.44 -26.51
C GLY A 48 -8.59 25.68 -25.62
N ILE A 49 -7.46 25.98 -24.97
CA ILE A 49 -7.31 27.16 -24.12
C ILE A 49 -7.52 28.40 -25.00
N SER A 50 -8.47 29.25 -24.59
CA SER A 50 -8.82 30.48 -25.30
C SER A 50 -7.71 31.51 -25.20
N ILE A 51 -7.32 32.08 -26.34
CA ILE A 51 -6.42 33.23 -26.39
C ILE A 51 -7.21 34.50 -26.14
N LYS A 52 -6.83 35.27 -25.11
CA LYS A 52 -7.48 36.54 -24.73
C LYS A 52 -7.22 37.62 -25.77
N SER A 53 -5.96 37.78 -26.13
CA SER A 53 -5.53 38.78 -27.11
C SER A 53 -4.55 38.14 -28.07
N LEU A 54 -4.74 38.39 -29.36
CA LEU A 54 -3.90 37.89 -30.44
C LEU A 54 -3.55 39.06 -31.36
N LYS A 55 -2.27 39.36 -31.48
CA LYS A 55 -1.74 40.39 -32.38
C LYS A 55 -0.80 39.73 -33.38
N THR A 56 -1.08 39.90 -34.66
CA THR A 56 -0.29 39.32 -35.75
C THR A 56 0.06 40.39 -36.78
N ASP A 57 1.31 40.42 -37.23
CA ASP A 57 1.72 41.08 -38.48
C ASP A 57 2.43 40.08 -39.41
N ASP A 58 2.99 40.53 -40.54
CA ASP A 58 3.62 39.66 -41.54
C ASP A 58 4.85 38.88 -41.03
N THR A 59 5.44 39.35 -39.91
CA THR A 59 6.72 38.85 -39.38
C THR A 59 6.68 38.54 -37.88
N SER A 60 5.65 38.95 -37.15
CA SER A 60 5.57 38.83 -35.69
C SER A 60 4.21 38.34 -35.20
N LEU A 61 4.25 37.63 -34.07
CA LEU A 61 3.09 37.11 -33.35
C LEU A 61 3.23 37.45 -31.88
N SER A 62 2.20 38.03 -31.29
CA SER A 62 2.06 38.16 -29.83
C SER A 62 0.69 37.68 -29.37
N LEU A 63 0.65 36.93 -28.27
CA LEU A 63 -0.58 36.43 -27.67
C LEU A 63 -0.56 36.55 -26.15
N GLU A 64 -1.75 36.64 -25.57
CA GLU A 64 -1.99 36.63 -24.11
C GLU A 64 -3.09 35.64 -23.74
N LEU A 65 -2.92 35.01 -22.58
CA LEU A 65 -3.82 34.06 -21.95
C LEU A 65 -4.24 34.60 -20.58
N ASP A 66 -5.52 34.44 -20.23
CA ASP A 66 -6.01 34.79 -18.89
C ASP A 66 -5.88 33.63 -17.89
N ASP A 67 -5.99 32.38 -18.37
CA ASP A 67 -5.89 31.19 -17.54
C ASP A 67 -5.26 30.01 -18.34
N PRO A 68 -4.01 29.62 -18.03
CA PRO A 68 -3.12 30.28 -17.07
C PRO A 68 -2.70 31.67 -17.56
N LYS A 69 -2.40 32.60 -16.63
CA LYS A 69 -1.84 33.92 -16.99
C LYS A 69 -0.47 33.75 -17.64
N ALA A 70 -0.41 33.87 -18.96
CA ALA A 70 0.79 33.73 -19.75
C ALA A 70 0.74 34.59 -21.01
N SER A 71 1.91 34.86 -21.60
CA SER A 71 2.02 35.55 -22.87
C SER A 71 3.15 34.97 -23.71
N PHE A 72 3.04 35.08 -25.02
CA PHE A 72 4.10 34.72 -25.95
C PHE A 72 4.32 35.85 -26.94
N SER A 73 5.59 36.14 -27.23
CA SER A 73 5.97 37.06 -28.31
C SER A 73 7.09 36.44 -29.12
N GLY A 74 6.89 36.30 -30.43
CA GLY A 74 7.84 35.64 -31.32
C GLY A 74 7.85 36.19 -32.74
N ARG A 75 8.93 35.88 -33.46
CA ARG A 75 9.15 36.27 -34.84
C ARG A 75 9.10 35.06 -35.76
N LEU A 76 8.47 35.27 -36.91
CA LEU A 76 8.38 34.30 -37.99
C LEU A 76 9.70 34.27 -38.76
N SER A 77 10.22 33.06 -38.95
CA SER A 77 11.38 32.79 -39.82
C SER A 77 11.10 33.15 -41.28
N ALA A 78 12.15 33.43 -42.05
CA ALA A 78 12.04 33.85 -43.45
C ALA A 78 11.37 32.79 -44.35
N ASP A 79 11.59 31.50 -44.06
CA ASP A 79 10.93 30.37 -44.74
C ASP A 79 9.51 30.10 -44.23
N ARG A 80 9.05 30.88 -43.24
CA ARG A 80 7.74 30.79 -42.58
C ARG A 80 7.47 29.43 -41.91
N ALA A 81 8.52 28.66 -41.59
CA ALA A 81 8.43 27.33 -41.02
C ALA A 81 8.49 27.32 -39.48
N ALA A 82 8.99 28.38 -38.85
CA ALA A 82 9.12 28.47 -37.39
C ALA A 82 8.81 29.86 -36.82
N LEU A 83 8.24 29.90 -35.63
CA LEU A 83 8.07 31.08 -34.77
C LEU A 83 9.02 30.95 -33.58
N THR A 84 10.00 31.83 -33.47
CA THR A 84 10.98 31.82 -32.36
C THR A 84 10.75 33.02 -31.47
N GLY A 85 10.66 32.81 -30.17
CA GLY A 85 10.30 33.88 -29.25
C GLY A 85 10.40 33.50 -27.79
N GLU A 86 9.77 34.32 -26.97
CA GLU A 86 9.74 34.20 -25.51
C GLU A 86 8.33 33.91 -25.03
N TRP A 87 8.20 32.86 -24.21
CA TRP A 87 7.04 32.60 -23.39
C TRP A 87 7.24 33.19 -22.00
N ARG A 88 6.27 33.95 -21.51
CA ARG A 88 6.32 34.58 -20.18
C ARG A 88 5.17 34.11 -19.32
N GLN A 89 5.48 33.51 -18.19
CA GLN A 89 4.50 32.97 -17.24
C GLN A 89 5.10 32.94 -15.84
N GLN A 90 4.32 33.35 -14.82
CA GLN A 90 4.72 33.33 -13.41
C GLN A 90 6.11 33.96 -13.12
N GLY A 91 6.45 35.05 -13.81
CA GLY A 91 7.73 35.75 -13.64
C GLY A 91 8.93 35.09 -14.34
N GLN A 92 8.76 33.93 -14.99
CA GLN A 92 9.77 33.31 -15.83
C GLN A 92 9.63 33.75 -17.28
N THR A 93 10.78 33.84 -17.98
CA THR A 93 10.86 34.03 -19.43
C THR A 93 11.56 32.82 -20.03
N ILE A 94 10.85 32.06 -20.84
CA ILE A 94 11.27 30.77 -21.38
C ILE A 94 11.39 30.92 -22.91
N PRO A 95 12.59 30.72 -23.49
CA PRO A 95 12.73 30.71 -24.93
C PRO A 95 12.02 29.49 -25.53
N ILE A 96 11.25 29.69 -26.60
CA ILE A 96 10.55 28.61 -27.31
C ILE A 96 10.58 28.84 -28.82
N THR A 97 10.67 27.73 -29.55
CA THR A 97 10.47 27.69 -31.00
C THR A 97 9.25 26.85 -31.31
N LEU A 98 8.23 27.44 -31.94
CA LEU A 98 7.08 26.74 -32.47
C LEU A 98 7.30 26.47 -33.96
N LYS A 99 7.34 25.19 -34.36
CA LYS A 99 7.46 24.77 -35.76
C LYS A 99 6.07 24.60 -36.37
N ARG A 100 5.93 25.02 -37.62
CA ARG A 100 4.71 24.80 -38.39
C ARG A 100 4.55 23.31 -38.69
N VAL A 101 3.36 22.78 -38.47
CA VAL A 101 3.00 21.39 -38.78
C VAL A 101 1.78 21.35 -39.69
N PRO A 102 1.66 20.34 -40.56
CA PRO A 102 0.53 20.22 -41.48
C PRO A 102 -0.79 19.88 -40.77
N GLU A 103 -0.70 19.14 -39.66
CA GLU A 103 -1.83 18.70 -38.85
C GLU A 103 -1.47 18.75 -37.37
N ALA A 104 -2.44 19.03 -36.51
CA ALA A 104 -2.23 18.99 -35.07
C ALA A 104 -2.33 17.54 -34.58
N PRO A 105 -1.46 17.11 -33.65
CA PRO A 105 -1.65 15.81 -32.99
C PRO A 105 -3.03 15.73 -32.32
N ASP A 106 -3.69 14.58 -32.43
CA ASP A 106 -4.89 14.30 -31.63
C ASP A 106 -4.48 13.97 -30.20
N PHE A 107 -4.50 15.00 -29.35
CA PHE A 107 -4.18 14.83 -27.94
C PHE A 107 -5.29 14.17 -27.13
N ALA A 108 -6.50 13.99 -27.67
CA ALA A 108 -7.57 13.32 -26.94
C ALA A 108 -7.25 11.84 -26.64
N GLN A 109 -6.35 11.23 -27.42
CA GLN A 109 -5.81 9.89 -27.23
C GLN A 109 -4.37 9.88 -26.66
N ASP A 110 -3.81 11.06 -26.38
CA ASP A 110 -2.44 11.15 -25.85
C ASP A 110 -2.41 10.77 -24.37
N GLY A 111 -1.50 9.86 -24.03
CA GLY A 111 -1.41 9.31 -22.68
C GLY A 111 -1.09 10.36 -21.60
N SER A 112 -0.34 11.43 -21.91
CA SER A 112 -0.03 12.46 -20.93
C SER A 112 -1.24 13.36 -20.69
N TYR A 113 -1.97 13.73 -21.75
CA TYR A 113 -3.24 14.45 -21.62
C TYR A 113 -4.28 13.65 -20.83
N LEU A 114 -4.45 12.38 -21.19
CA LEU A 114 -5.37 11.48 -20.49
C LEU A 114 -5.00 11.33 -19.02
N PHE A 115 -3.71 11.14 -18.71
CA PHE A 115 -3.25 11.07 -17.32
C PHE A 115 -3.53 12.38 -16.56
N GLN A 116 -3.17 13.54 -17.12
CA GLN A 116 -3.34 14.82 -16.43
C GLN A 116 -4.82 15.17 -16.23
N SER A 117 -5.66 14.91 -17.22
CA SER A 117 -7.09 15.23 -17.15
C SER A 117 -7.92 14.24 -16.34
N ARG A 118 -7.46 12.98 -16.18
CA ARG A 118 -8.26 11.90 -15.55
C ARG A 118 -7.65 11.30 -14.29
N CYS A 119 -6.34 11.34 -14.13
CA CYS A 119 -5.63 10.57 -13.10
C CYS A 119 -4.82 11.46 -12.13
N ALA A 120 -4.26 12.57 -12.62
CA ALA A 120 -3.26 13.34 -11.86
C ALA A 120 -3.79 13.93 -10.55
N SER A 121 -5.08 14.25 -10.43
CA SER A 121 -5.68 14.74 -9.18
C SER A 121 -5.52 13.76 -8.02
N CYS A 122 -5.63 12.46 -8.29
CA CYS A 122 -5.45 11.39 -7.30
C CYS A 122 -3.98 10.98 -7.18
N HIS A 123 -3.21 11.06 -8.26
CA HIS A 123 -1.82 10.61 -8.31
C HIS A 123 -0.78 11.70 -8.02
N ALA A 124 -1.20 12.92 -7.66
CA ALA A 124 -0.30 14.00 -7.31
C ALA A 124 0.61 13.63 -6.10
N PRO A 125 1.81 14.22 -5.99
CA PRO A 125 2.61 14.13 -4.77
C PRO A 125 1.79 14.54 -3.55
N PHE A 126 1.97 13.82 -2.44
CA PHE A 126 1.26 14.06 -1.17
C PHE A 126 -0.28 13.97 -1.27
N ASN A 127 -0.81 13.19 -2.22
CA ASN A 127 -2.25 12.98 -2.31
C ASN A 127 -2.84 12.36 -1.03
N PRO A 128 -4.08 12.72 -0.65
CA PRO A 128 -4.75 12.17 0.53
C PRO A 128 -5.39 10.80 0.27
N VAL A 129 -5.33 10.28 -0.95
CA VAL A 129 -6.09 9.11 -1.42
C VAL A 129 -5.25 7.84 -1.53
N ARG A 130 -4.03 7.84 -0.96
CA ARG A 130 -3.17 6.66 -0.85
C ARG A 130 -2.68 6.11 -2.21
N ALA A 131 -2.80 6.88 -3.30
CA ALA A 131 -2.43 6.46 -4.64
C ALA A 131 -0.91 6.61 -4.91
N PRO A 132 -0.29 5.73 -5.71
CA PRO A 132 1.13 5.86 -6.09
C PRO A 132 1.41 7.16 -6.83
N TRP A 133 2.58 7.76 -6.60
CA TRP A 133 2.98 9.00 -7.27
C TRP A 133 3.39 8.76 -8.73
N PRO A 134 3.46 9.80 -9.58
CA PRO A 134 3.68 9.60 -11.02
C PRO A 134 5.05 8.96 -11.30
N ASN A 135 6.08 9.32 -10.52
CA ASN A 135 7.41 8.72 -10.64
C ASN A 135 7.40 7.24 -10.22
N THR A 136 6.54 6.84 -9.29
CA THR A 136 6.33 5.43 -8.96
C THR A 136 5.64 4.68 -10.08
N LEU A 137 4.59 5.26 -10.67
CA LEU A 137 3.91 4.66 -11.82
C LEU A 137 4.89 4.45 -12.99
N LYS A 138 5.86 5.37 -13.15
CA LYS A 138 6.96 5.27 -14.11
C LYS A 138 7.97 4.14 -13.86
N LEU A 139 7.85 3.44 -12.74
CA LEU A 139 8.62 2.22 -12.46
C LEU A 139 7.80 0.96 -12.72
N MET A 140 6.49 1.07 -12.90
CA MET A 140 5.61 -0.07 -13.17
C MET A 140 5.65 -0.46 -14.65
N THR A 141 5.43 -1.74 -14.94
CA THR A 141 5.36 -2.20 -16.33
C THR A 141 4.05 -1.75 -17.00
N ARG A 142 4.07 -1.53 -18.32
CA ARG A 142 2.86 -1.19 -19.09
C ARG A 142 1.71 -2.19 -18.87
N PRO A 143 1.93 -3.52 -18.88
CA PRO A 143 0.87 -4.49 -18.60
C PRO A 143 0.32 -4.37 -17.16
N ALA A 144 1.16 -4.07 -16.17
CA ALA A 144 0.68 -3.89 -14.79
C ALA A 144 -0.27 -2.69 -14.66
N ILE A 145 0.05 -1.58 -15.31
CA ILE A 145 -0.81 -0.39 -15.34
C ILE A 145 -2.11 -0.68 -16.09
N LEU A 146 -2.03 -1.34 -17.24
CA LEU A 146 -3.21 -1.72 -18.03
C LEU A 146 -4.14 -2.65 -17.24
N ASN A 147 -3.60 -3.72 -16.65
CA ASN A 147 -4.37 -4.65 -15.82
C ASN A 147 -5.03 -3.94 -14.63
N ALA A 148 -4.35 -2.97 -14.01
CA ALA A 148 -4.94 -2.17 -12.93
C ALA A 148 -6.17 -1.39 -13.40
N LEU A 149 -6.13 -0.81 -14.61
CA LEU A 149 -7.21 -0.03 -15.22
C LEU A 149 -8.34 -0.88 -15.81
N GLU A 150 -8.09 -2.14 -16.14
CA GLU A 150 -9.08 -3.01 -16.81
C GLU A 150 -9.81 -3.94 -15.85
N SER A 151 -9.07 -4.60 -14.96
CA SER A 151 -9.61 -5.65 -14.09
C SER A 151 -9.11 -5.56 -12.65
N GLY A 152 -8.29 -4.56 -12.34
CA GLY A 152 -7.72 -4.35 -11.00
C GLY A 152 -8.42 -3.26 -10.20
N LYS A 153 -7.71 -2.74 -9.19
CA LYS A 153 -8.21 -1.71 -8.26
C LYS A 153 -8.65 -0.41 -8.93
N MET A 154 -8.11 -0.10 -10.11
CA MET A 154 -8.44 1.11 -10.86
C MET A 154 -9.50 0.89 -11.93
N SER A 155 -10.12 -0.30 -11.99
CA SER A 155 -11.14 -0.63 -13.01
C SER A 155 -12.34 0.31 -13.00
N ALA A 156 -12.79 0.76 -11.82
CA ALA A 156 -13.87 1.75 -11.73
C ALA A 156 -13.51 3.07 -12.44
N VAL A 157 -12.29 3.55 -12.27
CA VAL A 157 -11.76 4.75 -12.95
C VAL A 157 -11.54 4.46 -14.43
N GLY A 158 -10.93 3.32 -14.75
CA GLY A 158 -10.62 2.90 -16.12
C GLY A 158 -11.85 2.57 -16.97
N SER A 159 -13.00 2.24 -16.35
CA SER A 159 -14.28 1.98 -17.03
C SER A 159 -14.85 3.24 -17.70
N ALA A 160 -14.46 4.43 -17.26
CA ALA A 160 -14.81 5.69 -17.90
C ALA A 160 -13.96 5.98 -19.16
N LEU A 161 -13.00 5.11 -19.48
CA LEU A 161 -12.07 5.23 -20.60
C LEU A 161 -12.28 4.08 -21.60
N SER A 162 -11.95 4.32 -22.88
CA SER A 162 -11.86 3.24 -23.87
C SER A 162 -10.61 2.36 -23.64
N HIS A 163 -10.55 1.19 -24.26
CA HIS A 163 -9.37 0.32 -24.18
C HIS A 163 -8.12 1.04 -24.72
N GLU A 164 -8.25 1.74 -25.84
CA GLU A 164 -7.18 2.50 -26.48
C GLU A 164 -6.65 3.61 -25.57
N GLN A 165 -7.55 4.31 -24.86
CA GLN A 165 -7.18 5.32 -23.87
C GLN A 165 -6.42 4.72 -22.67
N ARG A 166 -6.85 3.57 -22.17
CA ARG A 166 -6.13 2.85 -21.11
C ARG A 166 -4.73 2.41 -21.56
N VAL A 167 -4.61 1.91 -22.80
CA VAL A 167 -3.34 1.56 -23.42
C VAL A 167 -2.44 2.79 -23.59
N ALA A 168 -2.98 3.94 -23.99
CA ALA A 168 -2.22 5.19 -24.11
C ALA A 168 -1.67 5.66 -22.76
N ILE A 169 -2.46 5.62 -21.68
CA ILE A 169 -2.01 5.92 -20.32
C ILE A 169 -0.91 4.95 -19.88
N ALA A 170 -1.13 3.64 -20.10
CA ALA A 170 -0.15 2.62 -19.76
C ALA A 170 1.18 2.83 -20.51
N ASN A 171 1.15 3.20 -21.79
CA ASN A 171 2.33 3.49 -22.59
C ASN A 171 3.07 4.77 -22.15
N TYR A 172 2.33 5.78 -21.71
CA TYR A 172 2.90 7.05 -21.22
C TYR A 172 3.61 6.87 -19.87
N LEU A 173 3.00 6.12 -18.96
CA LEU A 173 3.55 5.91 -17.62
C LEU A 173 4.53 4.75 -17.58
N GLY A 174 4.16 3.59 -18.12
CA GLY A 174 4.83 2.33 -17.82
C GLY A 174 6.09 2.08 -18.62
N VAL A 175 7.04 1.39 -17.96
CA VAL A 175 8.22 0.83 -18.60
C VAL A 175 7.88 -0.43 -19.38
N GLN A 176 8.70 -0.75 -20.38
CA GLN A 176 8.60 -2.07 -21.00
C GLN A 176 8.88 -3.16 -19.95
N PRO A 177 8.18 -4.30 -20.01
CA PRO A 177 8.50 -5.43 -19.16
C PRO A 177 9.97 -5.81 -19.33
N LEU A 178 10.64 -6.12 -18.23
CA LEU A 178 11.93 -6.80 -18.30
C LEU A 178 11.72 -8.15 -19.01
N PRO A 179 12.70 -8.63 -19.81
CA PRO A 179 12.65 -9.99 -20.35
C PRO A 179 12.42 -10.97 -19.20
N GLU A 180 11.58 -12.00 -19.41
CA GLU A 180 11.41 -13.06 -18.43
C GLU A 180 12.77 -13.70 -18.13
N GLN A 181 13.34 -13.39 -16.97
CA GLN A 181 14.49 -14.12 -16.48
C GLN A 181 13.98 -15.40 -15.83
N THR A 182 14.35 -16.53 -16.41
CA THR A 182 14.10 -17.84 -15.82
C THR A 182 14.75 -17.91 -14.45
N THR A 183 13.99 -18.30 -13.44
CA THR A 183 14.38 -18.47 -12.02
C THR A 183 15.52 -19.48 -11.78
N SER A 184 16.15 -20.00 -12.84
CA SER A 184 17.18 -21.04 -12.82
C SER A 184 18.55 -20.57 -12.31
N ALA A 185 18.86 -19.27 -12.37
CA ALA A 185 20.20 -18.78 -12.04
C ALA A 185 20.56 -18.86 -10.54
N ASN A 186 19.57 -18.93 -9.64
CA ASN A 186 19.77 -19.03 -8.18
C ASN A 186 18.99 -20.21 -7.57
N ALA A 187 18.78 -21.28 -8.33
CA ALA A 187 18.11 -22.47 -7.81
C ALA A 187 18.99 -23.16 -6.75
N CYS A 188 18.38 -23.63 -5.66
CA CYS A 188 19.08 -24.46 -4.69
C CYS A 188 19.52 -25.79 -5.31
N ALA A 189 20.63 -26.35 -4.83
CA ALA A 189 21.04 -27.70 -5.20
C ALA A 189 19.94 -28.73 -4.80
N LYS A 190 19.77 -29.78 -5.63
CA LYS A 190 18.68 -30.77 -5.49
C LYS A 190 18.66 -31.53 -4.17
N ASP A 191 19.77 -31.55 -3.42
CA ASP A 191 19.89 -32.21 -2.11
C ASP A 191 19.30 -31.36 -0.97
N SER A 192 18.24 -30.58 -1.23
CA SER A 192 17.67 -29.68 -0.23
C SER A 192 17.24 -30.46 1.01
N VAL A 193 17.82 -30.09 2.15
CA VAL A 193 17.59 -30.69 3.47
C VAL A 193 16.07 -30.79 3.72
N PRO A 194 15.56 -31.94 4.20
CA PRO A 194 14.17 -32.06 4.65
C PRO A 194 13.84 -30.92 5.62
N MET A 195 12.60 -30.43 5.61
CA MET A 195 12.16 -29.42 6.60
C MET A 195 12.40 -29.97 8.00
N GLY A 196 13.43 -29.48 8.68
CA GLY A 196 13.82 -29.96 10.00
C GLY A 196 13.04 -29.25 11.12
N ASN A 197 13.23 -29.70 12.36
CA ASN A 197 12.87 -28.93 13.56
C ASN A 197 13.83 -27.74 13.71
N SER A 198 13.56 -26.67 12.98
CA SER A 198 14.27 -25.39 13.08
C SER A 198 13.37 -24.34 13.74
N PRO A 199 13.95 -23.35 14.44
CA PRO A 199 13.19 -22.19 14.91
C PRO A 199 12.31 -21.59 13.81
N SER A 200 11.06 -21.30 14.15
CA SER A 200 10.04 -20.90 13.19
C SER A 200 9.41 -19.54 13.51
N TRP A 201 8.93 -18.89 12.46
CA TRP A 201 7.99 -17.79 12.50
C TRP A 201 6.90 -18.06 11.47
N ASN A 202 5.71 -18.45 11.90
CA ASN A 202 4.67 -18.96 11.00
C ASN A 202 3.49 -17.98 10.82
N GLY A 203 3.45 -17.28 9.69
CA GLY A 203 2.40 -16.32 9.37
C GLY A 203 2.65 -14.93 9.97
N TRP A 204 1.56 -14.21 10.27
CA TRP A 204 1.64 -12.82 10.74
C TRP A 204 2.37 -12.65 12.08
N GLY A 205 2.00 -13.43 13.08
CA GLY A 205 2.69 -13.53 14.37
C GLY A 205 3.12 -14.97 14.58
N VAL A 206 4.17 -15.17 15.40
CA VAL A 206 4.71 -16.52 15.68
C VAL A 206 3.70 -17.46 16.36
N ASP A 207 2.68 -16.91 17.00
CA ASP A 207 1.68 -17.62 17.79
C ASP A 207 0.25 -17.31 17.33
N LEU A 208 -0.73 -18.06 17.86
CA LEU A 208 -2.16 -17.86 17.62
C LEU A 208 -2.67 -16.48 18.08
N SER A 209 -1.99 -15.87 19.04
CA SER A 209 -2.39 -14.63 19.71
C SER A 209 -1.84 -13.36 19.05
N ASN A 210 -1.10 -13.49 17.94
CA ASN A 210 -0.49 -12.39 17.17
C ASN A 210 0.49 -11.52 17.99
N SER A 211 1.22 -12.10 18.93
CA SER A 211 2.14 -11.36 19.81
C SER A 211 3.29 -10.65 19.08
N ARG A 212 3.68 -11.16 17.90
CA ARG A 212 4.91 -10.77 17.18
C ARG A 212 6.14 -10.73 18.09
N PHE A 213 6.20 -11.63 19.06
CA PHE A 213 7.30 -11.79 20.00
C PHE A 213 7.98 -13.14 19.81
N GLN A 214 9.28 -13.13 19.52
CA GLN A 214 10.08 -14.35 19.40
C GLN A 214 10.86 -14.61 20.69
N THR A 215 10.86 -15.87 21.14
CA THR A 215 11.63 -16.29 22.32
C THR A 215 13.13 -16.19 22.05
N LEU A 216 13.95 -16.13 23.10
CA LEU A 216 15.41 -16.09 22.93
C LEU A 216 15.95 -17.32 22.17
N GLU A 217 15.45 -18.51 22.52
CA GLU A 217 15.82 -19.77 21.87
C GLU A 217 15.51 -19.73 20.37
N SER A 218 14.28 -19.33 20.01
CA SER A 218 13.88 -19.29 18.62
C SER A 218 14.48 -18.12 17.85
N ALA A 219 14.81 -17.00 18.51
CA ALA A 219 15.47 -15.86 17.88
C ALA A 219 16.92 -16.20 17.51
N GLY A 220 17.63 -16.95 18.36
CA GLY A 220 19.01 -17.39 18.14
C GLY A 220 20.08 -16.32 18.34
N PHE A 221 19.70 -15.13 18.85
CA PHE A 221 20.62 -14.10 19.34
C PHE A 221 19.94 -13.25 20.41
N ASP A 222 20.75 -12.62 21.27
CA ASP A 222 20.27 -11.73 22.33
C ASP A 222 20.60 -10.25 22.09
N LYS A 223 20.14 -9.40 23.03
CA LYS A 223 20.39 -7.95 23.05
C LYS A 223 21.86 -7.57 22.91
N SER A 224 22.79 -8.31 23.52
CA SER A 224 24.23 -8.01 23.47
C SER A 224 24.83 -8.18 22.07
N GLN A 225 24.15 -8.95 21.21
CA GLN A 225 24.61 -9.24 19.85
C GLN A 225 23.96 -8.34 18.78
N VAL A 226 22.91 -7.58 19.12
CA VAL A 226 22.13 -6.79 18.15
C VAL A 226 22.98 -5.74 17.42
N SER A 227 23.89 -5.07 18.12
CA SER A 227 24.80 -4.09 17.50
C SER A 227 25.76 -4.70 16.46
N ARG A 228 25.90 -6.03 16.46
CA ARG A 228 26.73 -6.81 15.54
C ARG A 228 25.95 -7.42 14.38
N LEU A 229 24.64 -7.17 14.27
CA LEU A 229 23.88 -7.59 13.09
C LEU A 229 24.45 -6.93 11.83
N ARG A 230 24.72 -7.73 10.81
CA ARG A 230 25.20 -7.30 9.49
C ARG A 230 24.41 -8.01 8.40
N LEU A 231 24.30 -7.37 7.24
CA LEU A 231 23.70 -7.97 6.07
C LEU A 231 24.47 -9.26 5.72
N LYS A 232 23.75 -10.38 5.65
CA LYS A 232 24.28 -11.67 5.23
C LYS A 232 24.07 -11.88 3.74
N TRP A 233 22.84 -11.63 3.27
CA TRP A 233 22.48 -11.71 1.86
C TRP A 233 21.26 -10.83 1.54
N ALA A 234 21.08 -10.52 0.25
CA ALA A 234 19.93 -9.82 -0.29
C ALA A 234 19.34 -10.59 -1.47
N PHE A 235 18.02 -10.58 -1.63
CA PHE A 235 17.31 -11.19 -2.75
C PHE A 235 16.46 -10.14 -3.47
N GLY A 236 16.68 -9.96 -4.77
CA GLY A 236 15.95 -8.98 -5.58
C GLY A 236 14.70 -9.58 -6.21
N TYR A 237 13.57 -8.89 -6.13
CA TYR A 237 12.34 -9.23 -6.85
C TYR A 237 12.36 -8.57 -8.24
N PRO A 238 12.35 -9.35 -9.33
CA PRO A 238 12.48 -8.81 -10.68
C PRO A 238 11.33 -7.87 -11.05
N GLY A 239 11.65 -6.65 -11.48
CA GLY A 239 10.67 -5.68 -11.99
C GLY A 239 9.65 -5.19 -10.97
N ALA A 240 9.83 -5.48 -9.68
CA ALA A 240 8.94 -5.03 -8.62
C ALA A 240 9.29 -3.60 -8.18
N THR A 241 8.29 -2.86 -7.69
CA THR A 241 8.48 -1.54 -7.07
C THR A 241 8.22 -1.56 -5.56
N SER A 242 7.74 -2.69 -5.05
CA SER A 242 7.59 -2.98 -3.62
C SER A 242 8.20 -4.35 -3.33
N ALA A 243 8.69 -4.59 -2.11
CA ALA A 243 9.33 -5.87 -1.77
C ALA A 243 8.33 -7.03 -1.56
N GLY A 244 7.06 -6.73 -1.28
CA GLY A 244 6.03 -7.75 -1.06
C GLY A 244 5.63 -7.89 0.41
N GLY A 245 5.24 -9.10 0.82
CA GLY A 245 4.70 -9.41 2.15
C GLY A 245 5.76 -9.81 3.20
N PRO A 246 5.38 -9.88 4.49
CA PRO A 246 6.26 -10.37 5.54
C PRO A 246 6.61 -11.87 5.31
N PRO A 247 7.87 -12.27 5.53
CA PRO A 247 8.29 -13.65 5.31
C PRO A 247 7.84 -14.59 6.44
N THR A 248 7.57 -15.85 6.09
CA THR A 248 7.31 -16.95 7.02
C THR A 248 8.50 -17.89 7.04
N ILE A 249 9.00 -18.22 8.23
CA ILE A 249 10.17 -19.09 8.43
C ILE A 249 9.71 -20.42 9.01
N VAL A 250 9.81 -21.50 8.25
CA VAL A 250 9.46 -22.86 8.71
C VAL A 250 10.44 -23.86 8.11
N GLY A 251 10.98 -24.76 8.95
CA GLY A 251 11.82 -25.86 8.48
C GLY A 251 13.10 -25.44 7.76
N GLY A 252 13.69 -24.30 8.13
CA GLY A 252 14.88 -23.74 7.47
C GLY A 252 14.60 -23.02 6.15
N ARG A 253 13.32 -22.86 5.77
CA ARG A 253 12.90 -22.19 4.55
C ARG A 253 12.17 -20.89 4.85
N ILE A 254 12.26 -19.96 3.91
CA ILE A 254 11.46 -18.73 3.84
C ILE A 254 10.34 -18.96 2.85
N PHE A 255 9.09 -18.71 3.24
CA PHE A 255 7.94 -18.60 2.35
C PHE A 255 7.51 -17.15 2.30
N VAL A 256 7.51 -16.53 1.12
CA VAL A 256 7.23 -15.09 0.99
C VAL A 256 6.49 -14.78 -0.31
N ALA A 257 5.53 -13.87 -0.24
CA ALA A 257 4.92 -13.26 -1.41
C ALA A 257 5.78 -12.08 -1.87
N GLY A 258 6.48 -12.24 -2.99
CA GLY A 258 7.32 -11.22 -3.59
C GLY A 258 6.50 -10.14 -4.29
N GLY A 259 7.04 -8.92 -4.36
CA GLY A 259 6.35 -7.81 -5.03
C GLY A 259 6.25 -7.93 -6.55
N ASP A 260 6.95 -8.90 -7.15
CA ASP A 260 6.79 -9.31 -8.55
C ASP A 260 5.56 -10.22 -8.77
N GLY A 261 4.80 -10.50 -7.72
CA GLY A 261 3.56 -11.28 -7.75
C GLY A 261 3.76 -12.77 -7.46
N ARG A 262 5.00 -13.27 -7.42
CA ARG A 262 5.29 -14.69 -7.15
C ARG A 262 5.34 -14.99 -5.66
N ILE A 263 4.94 -16.20 -5.31
CA ILE A 263 5.29 -16.84 -4.04
C ILE A 263 6.64 -17.52 -4.22
N TYR A 264 7.57 -17.31 -3.29
CA TYR A 264 8.86 -17.97 -3.27
C TYR A 264 9.01 -18.88 -2.05
N SER A 265 9.70 -20.01 -2.25
CA SER A 265 10.38 -20.71 -1.17
C SER A 265 11.89 -20.55 -1.33
N LEU A 266 12.54 -19.96 -0.32
CA LEU A 266 13.99 -19.71 -0.31
C LEU A 266 14.65 -20.47 0.83
N ASP A 267 15.91 -20.85 0.67
CA ASP A 267 16.73 -21.31 1.79
C ASP A 267 17.06 -20.13 2.73
N MET A 268 16.82 -20.28 4.03
CA MET A 268 16.99 -19.16 4.97
C MET A 268 18.44 -18.68 5.12
N ARG A 269 19.43 -19.54 4.82
CA ARG A 269 20.85 -19.26 5.04
C ARG A 269 21.52 -18.67 3.80
N SER A 270 21.19 -19.16 2.62
CA SER A 270 21.83 -18.78 1.36
C SER A 270 20.98 -17.87 0.49
N GLY A 271 19.65 -17.85 0.69
CA GLY A 271 18.73 -17.13 -0.17
C GLY A 271 18.57 -17.77 -1.56
N CYS A 272 19.06 -18.99 -1.78
CA CYS A 272 18.78 -19.74 -3.01
C CYS A 272 17.28 -20.09 -3.08
N VAL A 273 16.75 -20.21 -4.30
CA VAL A 273 15.34 -20.50 -4.56
C VAL A 273 15.12 -22.01 -4.62
N HIS A 274 14.27 -22.55 -3.75
CA HIS A 274 13.80 -23.93 -3.86
C HIS A 274 12.78 -24.05 -4.99
N TRP A 275 11.79 -23.16 -5.00
CA TRP A 275 10.75 -23.07 -6.02
C TRP A 275 10.08 -21.69 -5.98
N SER A 276 9.34 -21.38 -7.05
CA SER A 276 8.46 -20.21 -7.11
C SER A 276 7.12 -20.58 -7.73
N PHE A 277 6.03 -19.97 -7.27
CA PHE A 277 4.67 -20.16 -7.78
C PHE A 277 4.06 -18.80 -8.17
N LEU A 278 3.48 -18.68 -9.37
CA LEU A 278 2.80 -17.47 -9.81
C LEU A 278 1.27 -17.66 -9.66
N PRO A 279 0.62 -17.07 -8.64
CA PRO A 279 -0.84 -17.07 -8.52
C PRO A 279 -1.50 -16.25 -9.63
N ALA A 280 -2.82 -16.43 -9.79
CA ALA A 280 -3.61 -15.69 -10.78
C ALA A 280 -3.62 -14.17 -10.55
N ALA A 281 -3.45 -13.75 -9.30
CA ALA A 281 -3.24 -12.36 -8.92
C ALA A 281 -2.34 -12.29 -7.68
N THR A 282 -1.74 -11.13 -7.44
CA THR A 282 -0.70 -10.94 -6.43
C THR A 282 -1.19 -11.26 -5.02
N ALA A 283 -0.44 -12.08 -4.29
CA ALA A 283 -0.56 -12.17 -2.83
C ALA A 283 0.31 -11.08 -2.18
N ARG A 284 -0.12 -10.57 -1.03
CA ARG A 284 0.70 -9.60 -0.25
C ARG A 284 0.82 -9.91 1.23
N ALA A 285 -0.02 -10.79 1.76
CA ALA A 285 -0.05 -11.11 3.18
C ALA A 285 0.99 -12.17 3.56
N ALA A 286 1.21 -12.35 4.86
CA ALA A 286 2.02 -13.47 5.37
C ALA A 286 1.41 -14.81 4.93
N ILE A 287 2.28 -15.77 4.62
CA ILE A 287 1.89 -17.14 4.27
C ILE A 287 1.82 -17.96 5.55
N THR A 288 0.78 -18.76 5.73
CA THR A 288 0.66 -19.66 6.89
C THR A 288 1.00 -21.07 6.46
N VAL A 289 1.84 -21.78 7.20
CA VAL A 289 2.26 -23.15 6.92
C VAL A 289 1.61 -24.11 7.92
N SER A 290 1.23 -25.30 7.49
CA SER A 290 0.68 -26.34 8.37
C SER A 290 1.67 -26.79 9.44
N PRO A 291 1.22 -27.28 10.62
CA PRO A 291 2.12 -27.70 11.69
C PRO A 291 3.08 -28.83 11.30
N ASP A 292 2.68 -29.70 10.37
CA ASP A 292 3.52 -30.76 9.79
C ASP A 292 4.50 -30.24 8.72
N GLY A 293 4.45 -28.94 8.40
CA GLY A 293 5.26 -28.29 7.40
C GLY A 293 4.88 -28.61 5.95
N SER A 294 3.82 -29.38 5.67
CA SER A 294 3.55 -29.92 4.33
C SER A 294 2.84 -28.96 3.37
N THR A 295 2.07 -28.00 3.90
CA THR A 295 1.17 -27.16 3.12
C THR A 295 1.31 -25.69 3.49
N ALA A 296 1.38 -24.83 2.48
CA ALA A 296 1.39 -23.38 2.63
C ALA A 296 0.07 -22.77 2.13
N TYR A 297 -0.50 -21.86 2.92
CA TYR A 297 -1.78 -21.20 2.72
C TYR A 297 -1.60 -19.70 2.58
N PHE A 298 -2.27 -19.11 1.61
CA PHE A 298 -2.28 -17.67 1.39
C PHE A 298 -3.55 -17.22 0.68
N GLY A 299 -3.80 -15.91 0.68
CA GLY A 299 -4.85 -15.29 -0.11
C GLY A 299 -4.31 -14.19 -1.00
N GLU A 300 -5.05 -13.88 -2.05
CA GLU A 300 -4.69 -12.88 -3.05
C GLU A 300 -5.73 -11.77 -3.23
N ILE A 301 -5.33 -10.74 -3.97
CA ILE A 301 -6.03 -9.45 -4.13
C ILE A 301 -7.37 -9.49 -4.89
N GLN A 302 -7.84 -10.64 -5.35
CA GLN A 302 -9.15 -10.93 -5.97
C GLN A 302 -9.95 -11.93 -5.11
N ALA A 303 -9.71 -11.93 -3.80
CA ALA A 303 -10.46 -12.70 -2.80
C ALA A 303 -10.45 -14.23 -3.01
N ARG A 304 -9.34 -14.79 -3.50
CA ARG A 304 -9.14 -16.24 -3.57
C ARG A 304 -8.14 -16.73 -2.54
N ALA A 305 -8.46 -17.84 -1.90
CA ALA A 305 -7.56 -18.57 -1.01
C ALA A 305 -6.91 -19.74 -1.75
N TYR A 306 -5.67 -20.06 -1.38
CA TYR A 306 -4.86 -21.11 -1.98
C TYR A 306 -4.25 -22.01 -0.92
N ALA A 307 -4.04 -23.27 -1.29
CA ALA A 307 -3.06 -24.15 -0.68
C ALA A 307 -2.09 -24.69 -1.72
N ILE A 308 -0.80 -24.69 -1.38
CA ILE A 308 0.27 -25.25 -2.20
C ILE A 308 1.15 -26.16 -1.34
N LYS A 309 1.80 -27.16 -1.95
CA LYS A 309 2.80 -27.98 -1.26
C LYS A 309 4.04 -27.15 -0.95
N THR A 310 4.55 -27.25 0.27
CA THR A 310 5.80 -26.58 0.66
C THR A 310 7.05 -27.21 0.03
N SER A 311 6.95 -28.46 -0.42
CA SER A 311 8.07 -29.20 -1.04
C SER A 311 8.47 -28.63 -2.39
N ASP A 312 7.50 -28.29 -3.25
CA ASP A 312 7.70 -27.96 -4.66
C ASP A 312 6.83 -26.79 -5.18
N GLY A 313 5.95 -26.23 -4.34
CA GLY A 313 5.06 -25.13 -4.73
C GLY A 313 3.85 -25.56 -5.58
N SER A 314 3.61 -26.86 -5.76
CA SER A 314 2.48 -27.35 -6.56
C SER A 314 1.14 -27.03 -5.90
N LEU A 315 0.16 -26.64 -6.72
CA LEU A 315 -1.19 -26.31 -6.27
C LEU A 315 -1.92 -27.54 -5.72
N LEU A 316 -2.48 -27.42 -4.52
CA LEU A 316 -3.36 -28.43 -3.91
C LEU A 316 -4.83 -28.07 -4.15
N TRP A 317 -5.22 -26.85 -3.76
CA TRP A 317 -6.57 -26.34 -4.00
C TRP A 317 -6.56 -24.80 -4.11
N LYS A 318 -7.63 -24.29 -4.70
CA LYS A 318 -7.93 -22.85 -4.82
C LYS A 318 -9.44 -22.65 -4.63
N THR A 319 -9.82 -21.67 -3.82
CA THR A 319 -11.21 -21.37 -3.50
C THR A 319 -11.49 -19.88 -3.67
N ASP A 320 -12.51 -19.53 -4.46
CA ASP A 320 -13.05 -18.17 -4.56
C ASP A 320 -13.92 -17.90 -3.32
N LEU A 321 -13.59 -16.88 -2.51
CA LEU A 321 -14.30 -16.61 -1.25
C LEU A 321 -15.34 -15.50 -1.35
N ASP A 322 -15.15 -14.58 -2.27
CA ASP A 322 -16.03 -13.44 -2.46
C ASP A 322 -16.04 -13.03 -3.94
N HIS A 323 -17.24 -12.82 -4.49
CA HIS A 323 -17.45 -12.45 -5.89
C HIS A 323 -17.67 -10.94 -6.06
N HIS A 324 -17.65 -10.15 -4.99
CA HIS A 324 -17.69 -8.71 -5.09
C HIS A 324 -16.48 -8.20 -5.89
N PRO A 325 -16.66 -7.36 -6.92
CA PRO A 325 -15.58 -6.98 -7.85
C PRO A 325 -14.34 -6.32 -7.20
N PHE A 326 -14.54 -5.75 -6.02
CA PHE A 326 -13.49 -5.08 -5.25
C PHE A 326 -13.04 -5.86 -4.01
N ALA A 327 -13.53 -7.08 -3.77
CA ALA A 327 -13.10 -7.88 -2.63
C ALA A 327 -11.63 -8.33 -2.77
N MET A 328 -10.93 -8.36 -1.64
CA MET A 328 -9.50 -8.61 -1.57
C MET A 328 -9.12 -9.36 -0.30
N ILE A 329 -8.12 -10.26 -0.37
CA ILE A 329 -7.45 -10.77 0.83
C ILE A 329 -6.14 -10.02 1.02
N THR A 330 -6.09 -9.23 2.10
CA THR A 330 -4.91 -8.44 2.48
C THR A 330 -4.39 -8.77 3.88
N GLY A 331 -5.20 -9.43 4.71
CA GLY A 331 -4.80 -10.02 5.99
C GLY A 331 -4.27 -11.44 5.80
N ALA A 332 -3.36 -11.86 6.69
CA ALA A 332 -2.82 -13.21 6.64
C ALA A 332 -3.87 -14.25 7.10
N PRO A 333 -4.04 -15.37 6.39
CA PRO A 333 -4.84 -16.48 6.89
C PRO A 333 -4.27 -17.06 8.19
N LYS A 334 -5.13 -17.61 9.06
CA LYS A 334 -4.70 -18.29 10.29
C LYS A 334 -5.21 -19.72 10.30
N LEU A 335 -4.33 -20.67 10.56
CA LEU A 335 -4.68 -22.09 10.63
C LEU A 335 -4.81 -22.51 12.09
N TYR A 336 -5.93 -23.15 12.43
CA TYR A 336 -6.14 -23.75 13.75
C TYR A 336 -7.08 -24.94 13.65
N ALA A 337 -6.72 -26.05 14.30
CA ALA A 337 -7.54 -27.28 14.37
C ALA A 337 -8.12 -27.76 13.02
N GLY A 338 -7.30 -27.73 11.96
CA GLY A 338 -7.70 -28.15 10.61
C GLY A 338 -8.56 -27.15 9.84
N LYS A 339 -8.87 -25.98 10.41
CA LYS A 339 -9.62 -24.90 9.77
C LYS A 339 -8.71 -23.73 9.43
N LEU A 340 -8.80 -23.25 8.20
CA LEU A 340 -8.12 -22.04 7.74
C LEU A 340 -9.10 -20.86 7.79
N TYR A 341 -8.80 -19.89 8.64
CA TYR A 341 -9.56 -18.65 8.79
C TYR A 341 -8.97 -17.56 7.88
N VAL A 342 -9.74 -17.12 6.89
CA VAL A 342 -9.29 -16.19 5.85
C VAL A 342 -10.08 -14.87 5.94
N PRO A 343 -9.42 -13.75 6.23
CA PRO A 343 -10.05 -12.43 6.28
C PRO A 343 -10.21 -11.80 4.89
N VAL A 344 -11.34 -11.13 4.66
CA VAL A 344 -11.66 -10.44 3.41
C VAL A 344 -11.95 -8.95 3.67
N SER A 345 -11.32 -8.15 2.82
CA SER A 345 -11.33 -6.68 2.78
C SER A 345 -11.71 -6.20 1.38
N SER A 346 -11.65 -4.90 1.10
CA SER A 346 -12.06 -4.37 -0.20
C SER A 346 -11.26 -3.15 -0.64
N ALA A 347 -11.33 -2.87 -1.95
CA ALA A 347 -10.90 -1.62 -2.57
C ALA A 347 -12.09 -0.74 -3.02
N GLU A 348 -13.33 -1.06 -2.64
CA GLU A 348 -14.53 -0.35 -3.09
C GLU A 348 -14.55 1.13 -2.69
N GLU A 349 -13.83 1.51 -1.62
CA GLU A 349 -13.58 2.92 -1.26
C GLU A 349 -13.09 3.76 -2.45
N LEU A 350 -12.27 3.16 -3.33
CA LEU A 350 -11.76 3.82 -4.54
C LEU A 350 -12.84 3.90 -5.63
N ALA A 351 -13.73 2.91 -5.72
CA ALA A 351 -14.78 2.87 -6.73
C ALA A 351 -15.77 4.05 -6.57
N ALA A 352 -15.95 4.54 -5.35
CA ALA A 352 -16.75 5.72 -5.05
C ALA A 352 -16.32 6.98 -5.84
N THR A 353 -15.06 7.07 -6.28
CA THR A 353 -14.58 8.23 -7.08
C THR A 353 -15.30 8.41 -8.41
N ASN A 354 -15.92 7.34 -8.94
CA ASN A 354 -16.78 7.44 -10.12
C ASN A 354 -18.21 7.82 -9.69
N PRO A 355 -18.71 9.03 -10.01
CA PRO A 355 -20.05 9.48 -9.57
C PRO A 355 -21.21 8.66 -10.17
N LYS A 356 -20.94 7.82 -11.17
CA LYS A 356 -21.90 6.89 -11.77
C LYS A 356 -21.83 5.47 -11.22
N TYR A 357 -20.87 5.18 -10.34
CA TYR A 357 -20.80 3.91 -9.64
C TYR A 357 -21.84 3.88 -8.51
N PRO A 358 -22.72 2.86 -8.45
CA PRO A 358 -23.63 2.67 -7.33
C PRO A 358 -22.87 2.27 -6.05
N CYS A 359 -22.37 3.27 -5.33
CA CYS A 359 -21.62 3.06 -4.09
C CYS A 359 -22.56 2.94 -2.89
N CYS A 360 -22.40 1.99 -1.98
CA CYS A 360 -21.43 0.90 -1.98
C CYS A 360 -22.11 -0.36 -1.41
N THR A 361 -21.55 -1.54 -1.70
CA THR A 361 -22.23 -2.81 -1.41
C THR A 361 -21.36 -3.86 -0.72
N PHE A 362 -20.04 -3.66 -0.67
CA PHE A 362 -19.13 -4.60 -0.03
C PHE A 362 -19.43 -4.74 1.47
N ARG A 363 -19.22 -5.95 1.98
CA ARG A 363 -19.29 -6.26 3.41
C ARG A 363 -18.07 -7.09 3.76
N GLY A 364 -17.29 -6.66 4.76
CA GLY A 364 -16.16 -7.45 5.26
C GLY A 364 -16.61 -8.84 5.71
N SER A 365 -15.70 -9.82 5.64
CA SER A 365 -15.99 -11.17 6.12
C SER A 365 -14.77 -11.91 6.65
N ILE A 366 -15.04 -12.89 7.54
CA ILE A 366 -14.13 -13.99 7.84
C ILE A 366 -14.73 -15.27 7.27
N ASN A 367 -13.89 -16.07 6.64
CA ASN A 367 -14.26 -17.34 6.04
C ASN A 367 -13.48 -18.46 6.73
N ALA A 368 -14.14 -19.54 7.13
CA ALA A 368 -13.47 -20.75 7.58
C ALA A 368 -13.51 -21.80 6.47
N LEU A 369 -12.34 -22.28 6.08
CA LEU A 369 -12.17 -23.37 5.13
C LEU A 369 -11.71 -24.63 5.85
N ASP A 370 -12.11 -25.80 5.38
CA ASP A 370 -11.35 -27.02 5.65
C ASP A 370 -9.96 -26.87 5.01
N ALA A 371 -8.90 -26.97 5.82
CA ALA A 371 -7.56 -26.69 5.35
C ALA A 371 -7.07 -27.73 4.32
N SER A 372 -7.57 -28.97 4.38
CA SER A 372 -7.12 -30.04 3.48
C SER A 372 -7.78 -29.96 2.11
N THR A 373 -9.05 -29.55 2.04
CA THR A 373 -9.82 -29.53 0.79
C THR A 373 -10.06 -28.14 0.22
N GLY A 374 -9.93 -27.09 1.02
CA GLY A 374 -10.32 -25.73 0.66
C GLY A 374 -11.84 -25.50 0.66
N THR A 375 -12.63 -26.45 1.16
CA THR A 375 -14.09 -26.34 1.20
C THR A 375 -14.52 -25.27 2.20
N LEU A 376 -15.39 -24.33 1.78
CA LEU A 376 -15.98 -23.34 2.66
C LEU A 376 -16.91 -24.00 3.69
N LEU A 377 -16.54 -23.88 4.96
CA LEU A 377 -17.33 -24.39 6.09
C LEU A 377 -18.37 -23.37 6.52
N TRP A 378 -17.95 -22.11 6.65
CA TRP A 378 -18.84 -20.98 6.94
C TRP A 378 -18.21 -19.65 6.49
N GLN A 379 -19.07 -18.66 6.27
CA GLN A 379 -18.72 -17.27 6.02
C GLN A 379 -19.48 -16.37 7.00
N ALA A 380 -18.75 -15.52 7.72
CA ALA A 380 -19.29 -14.58 8.68
C ALA A 380 -19.05 -13.15 8.18
N TYR A 381 -20.12 -12.45 7.77
CA TYR A 381 -20.04 -11.04 7.43
C TYR A 381 -19.92 -10.17 8.68
N THR A 382 -19.04 -9.16 8.63
CA THR A 382 -18.88 -8.16 9.70
C THR A 382 -20.07 -7.20 9.77
N ILE A 383 -20.69 -6.92 8.62
CA ILE A 383 -21.99 -6.24 8.50
C ILE A 383 -23.03 -7.32 8.15
N PRO A 384 -23.86 -7.78 9.11
CA PRO A 384 -24.82 -8.84 8.84
C PRO A 384 -25.89 -8.46 7.80
N ALA A 385 -26.33 -7.20 7.82
CA ALA A 385 -27.34 -6.70 6.88
C ALA A 385 -26.74 -6.54 5.47
N ALA A 386 -27.50 -6.91 4.44
CA ALA A 386 -27.15 -6.56 3.07
C ALA A 386 -27.32 -5.05 2.84
N ALA A 387 -26.50 -4.49 1.95
CA ALA A 387 -26.65 -3.09 1.54
C ALA A 387 -28.03 -2.89 0.88
N GLN A 388 -28.68 -1.78 1.22
CA GLN A 388 -29.97 -1.37 0.68
C GLN A 388 -29.86 0.05 0.11
N LEU A 389 -30.76 0.40 -0.80
CA LEU A 389 -30.85 1.76 -1.33
C LEU A 389 -31.11 2.75 -0.18
N SER A 390 -30.18 3.65 0.05
CA SER A 390 -30.26 4.66 1.11
C SER A 390 -30.58 6.05 0.56
N ALA A 391 -30.08 6.38 -0.63
CA ALA A 391 -30.34 7.66 -1.31
C ALA A 391 -30.03 7.57 -2.81
N LYS A 392 -30.20 8.69 -3.51
CA LYS A 392 -29.57 8.94 -4.81
C LYS A 392 -28.61 10.11 -4.67
N ASN A 393 -27.48 10.06 -5.37
CA ASN A 393 -26.52 11.16 -5.40
C ASN A 393 -26.98 12.29 -6.34
N ALA A 394 -26.18 13.36 -6.42
CA ALA A 394 -26.50 14.56 -7.22
C ALA A 394 -26.68 14.29 -8.73
N VAL A 395 -26.12 13.18 -9.25
CA VAL A 395 -26.24 12.77 -10.66
C VAL A 395 -27.28 11.66 -10.87
N GLY A 396 -28.07 11.32 -9.84
CA GLY A 396 -29.18 10.36 -9.89
C GLY A 396 -28.79 8.89 -9.69
N THR A 397 -27.51 8.61 -9.42
CA THR A 397 -26.98 7.27 -9.14
C THR A 397 -27.42 6.79 -7.76
N ASP A 398 -27.72 5.50 -7.64
CA ASP A 398 -28.09 4.88 -6.37
C ASP A 398 -26.93 4.89 -5.37
N MET A 399 -27.22 5.32 -4.15
CA MET A 399 -26.34 5.18 -3.00
C MET A 399 -26.87 4.05 -2.12
N LEU A 400 -26.03 3.05 -1.86
CA LEU A 400 -26.37 1.84 -1.13
C LEU A 400 -25.57 1.75 0.19
N GLY A 401 -26.16 1.17 1.22
CA GLY A 401 -25.48 0.91 2.50
C GLY A 401 -26.37 0.15 3.50
N PRO A 402 -25.85 -0.26 4.66
CA PRO A 402 -24.46 -0.11 5.11
C PRO A 402 -23.47 -0.95 4.28
N SER A 403 -22.24 -0.46 4.15
CA SER A 403 -21.16 -1.16 3.43
C SER A 403 -19.79 -0.88 4.08
N GLY A 404 -18.77 -1.67 3.74
CA GLY A 404 -17.42 -1.58 4.30
C GLY A 404 -17.18 -2.61 5.41
N ALA A 405 -16.59 -2.15 6.52
CA ALA A 405 -16.14 -2.93 7.67
C ALA A 405 -15.28 -4.14 7.28
N GLY A 406 -14.38 -3.94 6.31
CA GLY A 406 -13.46 -4.97 5.82
C GLY A 406 -12.55 -5.50 6.92
N VAL A 407 -12.19 -6.77 6.85
CA VAL A 407 -11.15 -7.35 7.72
C VAL A 407 -9.88 -7.49 6.91
N TRP A 408 -8.94 -6.58 7.12
CA TRP A 408 -7.71 -6.48 6.32
C TRP A 408 -6.44 -6.90 7.07
N SER A 409 -6.61 -7.49 8.26
CA SER A 409 -5.53 -7.92 9.15
C SER A 409 -5.72 -9.39 9.58
N SER A 410 -4.67 -10.02 10.12
CA SER A 410 -4.72 -11.43 10.55
C SER A 410 -5.69 -11.60 11.74
N PRO A 411 -6.55 -12.62 11.76
CA PRO A 411 -7.36 -12.92 12.94
C PRO A 411 -6.48 -13.45 14.08
N THR A 412 -6.98 -13.29 15.30
CA THR A 412 -6.39 -13.79 16.55
C THR A 412 -7.23 -14.93 17.07
N ILE A 413 -6.61 -16.07 17.39
CA ILE A 413 -7.33 -17.27 17.82
C ILE A 413 -7.21 -17.42 19.34
N ASP A 414 -8.36 -17.61 19.99
CA ASP A 414 -8.48 -17.93 21.42
C ASP A 414 -9.14 -19.32 21.59
N PRO A 415 -8.31 -20.37 21.72
CA PRO A 415 -8.79 -21.71 21.99
C PRO A 415 -9.61 -21.84 23.27
N VAL A 416 -9.33 -21.03 24.30
CA VAL A 416 -9.97 -21.14 25.62
C VAL A 416 -11.43 -20.73 25.54
N ARG A 417 -11.71 -19.66 24.78
CA ARG A 417 -13.08 -19.14 24.59
C ARG A 417 -13.76 -19.69 23.33
N HIS A 418 -13.09 -20.57 22.60
CA HIS A 418 -13.54 -21.04 21.28
C HIS A 418 -13.88 -19.88 20.33
N ALA A 419 -13.09 -18.80 20.39
CA ALA A 419 -13.34 -17.57 19.64
C ALA A 419 -12.16 -17.20 18.75
N LEU A 420 -12.44 -16.49 17.67
CA LEU A 420 -11.47 -15.65 16.98
C LEU A 420 -11.84 -14.18 17.13
N TYR A 421 -10.83 -13.32 17.17
CA TYR A 421 -10.97 -11.88 17.26
C TYR A 421 -10.43 -11.19 16.02
N VAL A 422 -11.17 -10.21 15.52
CA VAL A 422 -10.79 -9.40 14.36
C VAL A 422 -11.05 -7.92 14.63
N GLY A 423 -10.19 -7.09 14.04
CA GLY A 423 -10.46 -5.66 13.87
C GLY A 423 -11.14 -5.41 12.52
N THR A 424 -12.13 -4.53 12.48
CA THR A 424 -12.80 -4.10 11.25
C THR A 424 -12.36 -2.70 10.83
N GLY A 425 -12.42 -2.45 9.53
CA GLY A 425 -12.27 -1.10 8.96
C GLY A 425 -13.53 -0.25 9.06
N ASP A 426 -13.47 0.90 8.42
CA ASP A 426 -14.51 1.93 8.35
C ASP A 426 -15.75 1.51 7.51
N ASN A 427 -16.81 2.31 7.56
CA ASN A 427 -17.94 2.19 6.64
C ASN A 427 -17.70 2.99 5.35
N TYR A 428 -18.08 2.46 4.19
CA TYR A 428 -17.87 3.18 2.92
C TYR A 428 -19.00 4.15 2.55
N SER A 429 -20.19 3.93 3.13
CA SER A 429 -21.41 4.63 2.75
C SER A 429 -22.40 4.79 3.90
N ASP A 430 -23.40 5.64 3.68
CA ASP A 430 -24.56 5.81 4.55
C ASP A 430 -25.61 4.70 4.34
N PRO A 431 -26.28 4.20 5.39
CA PRO A 431 -26.01 4.48 6.81
C PRO A 431 -24.76 3.73 7.32
N ALA A 432 -24.12 4.25 8.37
CA ALA A 432 -23.06 3.51 9.06
C ALA A 432 -23.62 2.32 9.86
N SER A 433 -22.74 1.37 10.13
CA SER A 433 -22.98 0.17 10.92
C SER A 433 -22.37 0.29 12.31
N ALA A 434 -22.87 -0.49 13.27
CA ALA A 434 -22.26 -0.61 14.60
C ALA A 434 -21.06 -1.59 14.65
N THR A 435 -20.61 -2.06 13.49
CA THR A 435 -19.56 -3.08 13.35
C THR A 435 -18.37 -2.62 12.51
N SER A 436 -18.36 -1.35 12.06
CA SER A 436 -17.13 -0.69 11.58
C SER A 436 -16.28 -0.25 12.76
N ASP A 437 -14.97 -0.13 12.53
CA ASP A 437 -13.99 0.35 13.51
C ASP A 437 -14.15 -0.34 14.87
N ALA A 438 -14.39 -1.64 14.81
CA ALA A 438 -14.81 -2.47 15.92
C ALA A 438 -13.89 -3.66 16.09
N VAL A 439 -13.91 -4.20 17.30
CA VAL A 439 -13.37 -5.53 17.59
C VAL A 439 -14.54 -6.49 17.67
N ILE A 440 -14.49 -7.55 16.87
CA ILE A 440 -15.55 -8.56 16.80
C ILE A 440 -14.98 -9.89 17.27
N ALA A 441 -15.70 -10.55 18.18
CA ALA A 441 -15.48 -11.95 18.53
C ALA A 441 -16.42 -12.85 17.74
N ILE A 442 -15.87 -13.88 17.12
CA ILE A 442 -16.59 -14.82 16.26
C ILE A 442 -16.30 -16.24 16.75
N ASP A 443 -17.33 -17.06 16.86
CA ASP A 443 -17.23 -18.47 17.23
C ASP A 443 -16.42 -19.25 16.17
N LEU A 444 -15.43 -20.03 16.63
CA LEU A 444 -14.51 -20.76 15.74
C LEU A 444 -15.20 -21.82 14.87
N ASP A 445 -16.32 -22.37 15.34
CA ASP A 445 -16.96 -23.52 14.72
C ASP A 445 -18.11 -23.14 13.80
N THR A 446 -18.86 -22.11 14.17
CA THR A 446 -20.11 -21.72 13.52
C THR A 446 -20.04 -20.40 12.76
N GLY A 447 -19.02 -19.57 13.01
CA GLY A 447 -18.96 -18.22 12.44
C GLY A 447 -19.95 -17.23 13.06
N LYS A 448 -20.65 -17.61 14.13
CA LYS A 448 -21.58 -16.72 14.83
C LYS A 448 -20.82 -15.61 15.53
N MET A 449 -21.27 -14.36 15.36
CA MET A 449 -20.79 -13.23 16.15
C MET A 449 -21.16 -13.43 17.63
N LEU A 450 -20.16 -13.51 18.50
CA LEU A 450 -20.31 -13.68 19.95
C LEU A 450 -20.55 -12.33 20.62
N TRP A 451 -19.75 -11.32 20.27
CA TRP A 451 -19.89 -9.94 20.69
C TRP A 451 -19.17 -9.00 19.74
N THR A 452 -19.51 -7.71 19.80
CA THR A 452 -18.82 -6.63 19.10
C THR A 452 -18.56 -5.46 20.05
N LYS A 453 -17.41 -4.81 19.91
CA LYS A 453 -17.04 -3.58 20.60
C LYS A 453 -16.60 -2.54 19.57
N GLN A 454 -17.50 -1.63 19.22
CA GLN A 454 -17.17 -0.48 18.38
C GLN A 454 -16.29 0.50 19.16
N LEU A 455 -15.16 0.90 18.55
CA LEU A 455 -14.19 1.84 19.14
C LEU A 455 -14.37 3.25 18.58
N THR A 456 -14.83 3.36 17.34
CA THR A 456 -15.21 4.64 16.72
C THR A 456 -16.53 4.45 15.98
N ALA A 457 -17.53 5.25 16.33
CA ALA A 457 -18.81 5.22 15.65
C ALA A 457 -18.80 6.22 14.50
N ASP A 458 -19.65 5.97 13.50
CA ASP A 458 -19.95 6.93 12.45
C ASP A 458 -18.78 7.30 11.52
N ASP A 459 -17.68 6.52 11.52
CA ASP A 459 -16.59 6.69 10.57
C ASP A 459 -17.01 6.20 9.19
N ARG A 460 -17.23 7.15 8.28
CA ARG A 460 -17.62 6.89 6.90
C ARG A 460 -16.53 7.38 5.96
N PHE A 461 -15.73 6.48 5.40
CA PHE A 461 -14.62 6.88 4.56
C PHE A 461 -14.75 6.29 3.16
N ASN A 462 -14.68 7.16 2.15
CA ASN A 462 -14.42 6.74 0.79
C ASN A 462 -13.65 7.83 0.04
N VAL A 463 -13.06 7.45 -1.09
CA VAL A 463 -12.08 8.29 -1.78
C VAL A 463 -12.75 9.45 -2.54
N ALA A 464 -14.06 9.41 -2.77
CA ALA A 464 -14.79 10.50 -3.42
C ALA A 464 -14.70 11.83 -2.64
N CYS A 465 -14.55 11.78 -1.31
CA CYS A 465 -14.45 12.97 -0.47
C CYS A 465 -13.22 13.84 -0.75
N PHE A 466 -12.20 13.27 -1.37
CA PHE A 466 -10.96 13.93 -1.75
C PHE A 466 -10.85 14.22 -3.24
N SER A 467 -11.85 13.78 -4.02
CA SER A 467 -11.92 14.04 -5.45
C SER A 467 -12.57 15.40 -5.74
N PRO A 468 -12.32 16.01 -6.92
CA PRO A 468 -13.03 17.23 -7.33
C PRO A 468 -14.54 17.04 -7.38
N ASP A 469 -15.00 15.86 -7.85
CA ASP A 469 -16.39 15.44 -7.77
C ASP A 469 -16.62 14.66 -6.47
N LYS A 470 -17.52 15.18 -5.64
CA LYS A 470 -17.84 14.62 -4.31
C LYS A 470 -19.22 13.96 -4.28
N SER A 471 -19.82 13.64 -5.43
CA SER A 471 -21.19 13.14 -5.51
C SER A 471 -21.42 11.88 -4.64
N ASN A 472 -20.41 11.02 -4.52
CA ASN A 472 -20.47 9.80 -3.71
C ASN A 472 -19.86 9.96 -2.30
N CYS A 473 -19.40 11.15 -1.92
CA CYS A 473 -18.88 11.38 -0.57
C CYS A 473 -20.05 11.27 0.44
N PRO A 474 -19.89 10.53 1.55
CA PRO A 474 -20.92 10.43 2.58
C PRO A 474 -21.22 11.81 3.18
N LYS A 475 -22.43 11.99 3.73
CA LYS A 475 -22.85 13.32 4.23
C LYS A 475 -21.94 13.82 5.36
N ASN A 476 -21.55 12.90 6.23
CA ASN A 476 -20.62 13.13 7.34
C ASN A 476 -19.42 12.19 7.15
N PRO A 477 -18.39 12.61 6.38
CA PRO A 477 -17.22 11.78 6.18
C PRO A 477 -16.41 11.66 7.47
N GLY A 478 -15.92 10.46 7.74
CA GLY A 478 -15.10 10.14 8.89
C GLY A 478 -13.59 10.21 8.60
N GLY A 479 -12.80 9.66 9.52
CA GLY A 479 -11.36 9.85 9.62
C GLY A 479 -10.50 8.70 9.08
N ASP A 480 -11.10 7.56 8.68
CA ASP A 480 -10.38 6.29 8.40
C ASP A 480 -9.61 5.82 9.66
N PHE A 481 -10.37 5.53 10.72
CA PHE A 481 -9.89 5.09 12.02
C PHE A 481 -10.07 3.58 12.23
N ASP A 482 -9.82 2.81 11.18
CA ASP A 482 -9.85 1.36 11.21
C ASP A 482 -9.15 0.75 12.44
N VAL A 483 -9.67 -0.39 12.87
CA VAL A 483 -8.90 -1.34 13.67
C VAL A 483 -8.01 -2.17 12.74
N GLY A 484 -6.99 -1.52 12.21
CA GLY A 484 -6.11 -2.08 11.20
C GLY A 484 -5.08 -3.08 11.69
N ALA A 485 -4.70 -2.97 12.96
CA ALA A 485 -3.78 -3.89 13.60
C ALA A 485 -4.51 -5.16 14.07
N PRO A 486 -3.91 -6.36 13.91
CA PRO A 486 -4.43 -7.57 14.55
C PRO A 486 -4.54 -7.39 16.07
N PRO A 487 -5.71 -7.66 16.69
CA PRO A 487 -5.84 -7.67 18.14
C PRO A 487 -4.82 -8.63 18.78
N ILE A 488 -4.08 -8.21 19.79
CA ILE A 488 -3.07 -9.06 20.43
C ILE A 488 -3.66 -9.65 21.72
N LEU A 489 -3.78 -10.96 21.82
CA LEU A 489 -4.26 -11.63 23.05
C LEU A 489 -3.07 -11.92 23.98
N ARG A 490 -3.13 -11.45 25.23
CA ARG A 490 -2.11 -11.76 26.24
C ARG A 490 -2.72 -12.09 27.58
N THR A 491 -2.07 -12.99 28.31
CA THR A 491 -2.39 -13.31 29.69
C THR A 491 -1.59 -12.41 30.63
N LEU A 492 -2.28 -11.73 31.55
CA LEU A 492 -1.68 -10.90 32.59
C LEU A 492 -1.13 -11.75 33.75
N LYS A 493 -0.26 -11.15 34.59
CA LYS A 493 0.19 -11.76 35.84
C LYS A 493 -1.01 -11.86 36.80
N GLY A 494 -1.63 -13.04 36.88
CA GLY A 494 -2.92 -13.27 37.53
C GLY A 494 -3.97 -13.98 36.66
N GLU A 495 -3.56 -14.54 35.50
CA GLU A 495 -4.35 -15.41 34.61
C GLU A 495 -5.54 -14.77 33.89
N LYS A 496 -5.80 -13.47 34.11
CA LYS A 496 -6.76 -12.72 33.29
C LYS A 496 -6.20 -12.47 31.89
N ASN A 497 -6.98 -12.78 30.86
CA ASN A 497 -6.62 -12.45 29.48
C ASN A 497 -7.02 -11.01 29.14
N LEU A 498 -6.25 -10.37 28.26
CA LEU A 498 -6.48 -9.03 27.76
C LEU A 498 -6.25 -9.02 26.25
N LEU A 499 -7.17 -8.39 25.52
CA LEU A 499 -6.99 -8.05 24.12
C LEU A 499 -6.42 -6.64 24.02
N VAL A 500 -5.22 -6.52 23.46
CA VAL A 500 -4.60 -5.24 23.17
C VAL A 500 -4.84 -4.86 21.73
N VAL A 501 -5.42 -3.69 21.50
CA VAL A 501 -5.90 -3.27 20.19
C VAL A 501 -5.35 -1.89 19.88
N GLY A 502 -4.52 -1.79 18.85
CA GLY A 502 -4.08 -0.51 18.30
C GLY A 502 -5.00 -0.07 17.17
N GLN A 503 -5.45 1.18 17.20
CA GLN A 503 -6.34 1.75 16.19
C GLN A 503 -5.62 2.84 15.38
N LYS A 504 -6.00 3.02 14.12
CA LYS A 504 -5.51 4.12 13.26
C LYS A 504 -5.72 5.52 13.86
N SER A 505 -6.65 5.69 14.81
CA SER A 505 -6.84 6.93 15.56
C SER A 505 -5.67 7.32 16.48
N GLY A 506 -4.68 6.45 16.64
CA GLY A 506 -3.55 6.63 17.57
C GLY A 506 -3.88 6.26 19.01
N VAL A 507 -4.99 5.57 19.25
CA VAL A 507 -5.39 5.05 20.56
C VAL A 507 -5.09 3.54 20.63
N VAL A 508 -4.53 3.12 21.75
CA VAL A 508 -4.38 1.71 22.14
C VAL A 508 -5.40 1.39 23.22
N TYR A 509 -6.07 0.26 23.10
CA TYR A 509 -7.07 -0.22 24.05
C TYR A 509 -6.62 -1.54 24.67
N GLY A 510 -6.88 -1.70 25.97
CA GLY A 510 -6.91 -2.99 26.64
C GLY A 510 -8.36 -3.38 26.86
N LEU A 511 -8.81 -4.45 26.22
CA LEU A 511 -10.18 -4.94 26.26
C LEU A 511 -10.25 -6.29 26.98
N ASP A 512 -11.29 -6.49 27.77
CA ASP A 512 -11.53 -7.73 28.49
C ASP A 512 -12.37 -8.70 27.64
N PRO A 513 -11.79 -9.81 27.14
CA PRO A 513 -12.53 -10.78 26.34
C PRO A 513 -13.62 -11.53 27.12
N ASP A 514 -13.52 -11.65 28.45
CA ASP A 514 -14.54 -12.29 29.30
C ASP A 514 -15.73 -11.36 29.58
N ALA A 515 -15.51 -10.04 29.47
CA ALA A 515 -16.54 -9.02 29.63
C ALA A 515 -16.96 -8.42 28.27
N GLN A 516 -17.05 -9.25 27.24
CA GLN A 516 -17.53 -8.87 25.90
C GLN A 516 -16.79 -7.66 25.30
N GLY A 517 -15.48 -7.58 25.53
CA GLY A 517 -14.65 -6.48 25.03
C GLY A 517 -14.79 -5.18 25.84
N ALA A 518 -15.27 -5.23 27.09
CA ALA A 518 -15.30 -4.07 27.96
C ALA A 518 -13.89 -3.45 28.08
N THR A 519 -13.80 -2.13 27.97
CA THR A 519 -12.53 -1.42 28.04
C THR A 519 -12.00 -1.42 29.47
N VAL A 520 -10.85 -2.05 29.68
CA VAL A 520 -10.10 -2.03 30.94
C VAL A 520 -9.29 -0.74 31.03
N TRP A 521 -8.61 -0.37 29.94
CA TRP A 521 -7.86 0.88 29.81
C TRP A 521 -7.82 1.32 28.35
N GLN A 522 -7.55 2.60 28.13
CA GLN A 522 -7.22 3.16 26.81
C GLN A 522 -6.10 4.18 26.95
N SER A 523 -5.27 4.33 25.93
CA SER A 523 -4.14 5.26 25.92
C SER A 523 -3.96 5.87 24.54
N ARG A 524 -4.01 7.21 24.49
CA ARG A 524 -3.70 7.96 23.27
C ARG A 524 -2.21 8.17 23.17
N ILE A 525 -1.60 7.62 22.12
CA ILE A 525 -0.17 7.74 21.85
C ILE A 525 0.12 8.54 20.57
N GLY A 526 -0.85 8.65 19.66
CA GLY A 526 -0.73 9.38 18.40
C GLY A 526 -1.92 10.29 18.09
N LYS A 527 -1.76 11.05 17.01
CA LYS A 527 -2.81 11.93 16.45
C LYS A 527 -3.81 11.14 15.61
N GLY A 528 -3.33 10.14 14.87
CA GLY A 528 -4.13 9.33 13.97
C GLY A 528 -4.37 9.97 12.60
N GLY A 529 -4.93 9.18 11.68
CA GLY A 529 -5.31 9.59 10.32
C GLY A 529 -5.46 8.39 9.38
N ALA A 530 -5.67 8.65 8.08
CA ALA A 530 -5.90 7.60 7.07
C ALA A 530 -4.71 6.67 6.82
N LEU A 531 -3.47 7.16 7.00
CA LEU A 531 -2.25 6.34 7.06
C LEU A 531 -1.89 5.92 8.49
N GLY A 532 -2.87 6.01 9.39
CA GLY A 532 -2.81 5.67 10.80
C GLY A 532 -2.03 6.64 11.68
N GLY A 533 -2.26 6.49 12.97
CA GLY A 533 -1.21 6.52 13.98
C GLY A 533 -0.64 5.12 14.12
N ILE A 534 -1.47 4.13 14.42
CA ILE A 534 -1.10 2.71 14.40
C ILE A 534 -1.75 2.06 13.17
N GLU A 535 -0.98 1.87 12.10
CA GLU A 535 -1.52 1.36 10.83
C GLU A 535 -1.57 -0.18 10.82
N PHE A 536 -0.41 -0.85 10.94
CA PHE A 536 -0.33 -2.31 10.78
C PHE A 536 -0.12 -3.08 12.09
N GLY A 537 0.19 -2.40 13.20
CA GLY A 537 0.17 -2.99 14.54
C GLY A 537 1.50 -2.94 15.29
N GLY A 538 1.62 -3.80 16.29
CA GLY A 538 2.71 -3.77 17.25
C GLY A 538 3.13 -5.17 17.69
N ALA A 539 3.95 -5.22 18.74
CA ALA A 539 4.37 -6.46 19.38
C ALA A 539 4.05 -6.40 20.88
N ALA A 540 3.81 -7.56 21.50
CA ALA A 540 3.63 -7.69 22.93
C ALA A 540 4.62 -8.71 23.48
N ALA A 541 5.46 -8.30 24.43
CA ALA A 541 6.44 -9.15 25.09
C ALA A 541 6.43 -8.93 26.60
N ASP A 542 6.62 -9.99 27.38
CA ASP A 542 6.62 -9.92 28.84
C ASP A 542 5.38 -9.17 29.38
N SER A 543 5.55 -8.06 30.11
CA SER A 543 4.48 -7.19 30.61
C SER A 543 4.33 -5.88 29.85
N GLN A 544 4.79 -5.81 28.60
CA GLN A 544 4.79 -4.60 27.78
C GLN A 544 4.20 -4.83 26.40
N VAL A 545 3.71 -3.75 25.80
CA VAL A 545 3.32 -3.68 24.40
C VAL A 545 4.02 -2.51 23.71
N TYR A 546 4.39 -2.72 22.46
CA TYR A 546 5.20 -1.80 21.67
C TYR A 546 4.47 -1.44 20.39
N PHE A 547 4.20 -0.14 20.20
CA PHE A 547 3.53 0.38 19.03
C PHE A 547 4.38 1.45 18.35
N PRO A 548 4.87 1.18 17.13
CA PRO A 548 5.42 2.22 16.28
C PRO A 548 4.29 3.09 15.74
N LEU A 549 4.57 4.37 15.52
CA LEU A 549 3.61 5.34 15.05
C LEU A 549 3.92 5.79 13.62
N SER A 550 2.91 5.72 12.77
CA SER A 550 2.88 6.41 11.50
C SER A 550 2.71 7.91 11.72
N ASP A 551 1.49 8.37 12.08
CA ASP A 551 1.13 9.80 12.18
C ASP A 551 1.64 10.58 10.96
N TRP A 552 1.53 9.95 9.78
CA TRP A 552 2.12 10.46 8.54
C TRP A 552 1.66 11.88 8.22
N SER A 553 2.59 12.67 7.69
CA SER A 553 2.37 14.07 7.35
C SER A 553 3.06 14.42 6.02
N PRO A 554 2.55 15.41 5.28
CA PRO A 554 3.28 16.01 4.17
C PRO A 554 4.61 16.64 4.57
N ASP A 555 4.78 17.05 5.84
CA ASP A 555 6.10 17.38 6.37
C ASP A 555 6.89 16.09 6.62
N PRO A 556 7.96 15.81 5.85
CA PRO A 556 8.70 14.56 5.95
C PRO A 556 9.39 14.36 7.31
N LYS A 557 9.53 15.42 8.13
CA LYS A 557 10.12 15.35 9.47
C LYS A 557 9.11 15.04 10.57
N ALA A 558 7.81 15.09 10.26
CA ALA A 558 6.73 14.90 11.23
C ALA A 558 6.24 13.45 11.27
N GLY A 559 5.59 13.09 12.38
CA GLY A 559 5.13 11.73 12.65
C GLY A 559 6.24 10.83 13.19
N GLY A 560 6.00 9.52 13.18
CA GLY A 560 7.02 8.55 13.58
C GLY A 560 7.14 8.35 15.09
N GLY A 561 8.09 7.48 15.45
CA GLY A 561 8.41 7.12 16.81
C GLY A 561 7.86 5.76 17.21
N ILE A 562 8.21 5.34 18.43
CA ILE A 562 7.75 4.09 19.03
C ILE A 562 7.45 4.30 20.51
N PHE A 563 6.39 3.66 20.98
CA PHE A 563 5.89 3.76 22.34
C PHE A 563 5.90 2.38 22.99
N ALA A 564 6.30 2.32 24.26
CA ALA A 564 6.08 1.18 25.12
C ALA A 564 5.04 1.51 26.19
N LEU A 565 4.04 0.64 26.30
CA LEU A 565 3.01 0.73 27.33
C LEU A 565 3.10 -0.49 28.24
N ASP A 566 2.81 -0.30 29.52
CA ASP A 566 2.55 -1.40 30.44
C ASP A 566 1.28 -2.14 30.01
N LEU A 567 1.40 -3.46 29.82
CA LEU A 567 0.33 -4.29 29.29
C LEU A 567 -0.92 -4.30 30.18
N ALA A 568 -0.75 -4.23 31.50
CA ALA A 568 -1.86 -4.36 32.45
C ALA A 568 -2.65 -3.04 32.62
N SER A 569 -1.95 -1.91 32.57
CA SER A 569 -2.54 -0.59 32.87
C SER A 569 -2.67 0.35 31.67
N GLY A 570 -2.00 0.05 30.56
CA GLY A 570 -1.89 0.93 29.40
C GLY A 570 -0.95 2.13 29.60
N LYS A 571 -0.38 2.31 30.81
CA LYS A 571 0.47 3.46 31.11
C LYS A 571 1.72 3.45 30.25
N GLN A 572 2.05 4.58 29.64
CA GLN A 572 3.32 4.75 28.94
C GLN A 572 4.51 4.54 29.88
N ILE A 573 5.41 3.64 29.48
CA ILE A 573 6.69 3.39 30.15
C ILE A 573 7.75 4.31 29.57
N TRP A 574 7.88 4.31 28.25
CA TRP A 574 8.79 5.16 27.50
C TRP A 574 8.24 5.44 26.10
N SER A 575 8.77 6.48 25.47
CA SER A 575 8.59 6.71 24.04
C SER A 575 9.88 7.26 23.43
N THR A 576 10.14 6.88 22.19
CA THR A 576 11.30 7.35 21.42
C THR A 576 10.77 8.01 20.16
N ARG A 577 11.13 9.29 19.96
CA ARG A 577 10.78 10.02 18.73
C ARG A 577 11.52 9.42 17.54
N ALA A 578 10.92 9.51 16.35
CA ALA A 578 11.64 9.16 15.13
C ALA A 578 12.89 10.06 14.98
N PRO A 579 14.04 9.48 14.61
CA PRO A 579 15.19 10.28 14.17
C PRO A 579 14.83 11.15 12.97
N GLU A 580 15.59 12.24 12.77
CA GLU A 580 15.45 13.03 11.55
C GLU A 580 15.81 12.18 10.33
N PRO A 581 14.94 12.09 9.30
CA PRO A 581 15.19 11.21 8.17
C PRO A 581 16.46 11.56 7.40
N ALA A 582 17.34 10.58 7.16
CA ALA A 582 18.51 10.77 6.33
C ALA A 582 18.17 10.97 4.84
N CYS A 583 16.96 10.57 4.43
CA CYS A 583 16.48 10.63 3.04
C CYS A 583 15.90 11.99 2.63
N LEU A 584 15.98 13.04 3.45
CA LEU A 584 15.32 14.33 3.18
C LEU A 584 15.66 14.86 1.78
N GLY A 585 14.62 15.34 1.08
CA GLY A 585 14.71 15.76 -0.32
C GLY A 585 14.45 14.63 -1.33
N LYS A 586 14.45 13.36 -0.91
CA LYS A 586 14.01 12.24 -1.77
C LYS A 586 12.47 12.11 -1.76
N PRO A 587 11.83 11.92 -2.93
CA PRO A 587 10.42 11.59 -3.00
C PRO A 587 10.08 10.33 -2.17
N GLY A 588 9.09 10.44 -1.30
CA GLY A 588 8.59 9.35 -0.45
C GLY A 588 9.28 9.25 0.91
N CYS A 589 10.25 10.13 1.18
CA CYS A 589 10.91 10.22 2.48
C CYS A 589 9.92 10.71 3.55
N SER A 590 9.91 10.04 4.71
CA SER A 590 9.05 10.39 5.84
C SER A 590 9.55 9.75 7.13
N ALA A 591 9.48 10.46 8.25
CA ALA A 591 9.82 9.94 9.59
C ALA A 591 8.82 8.90 10.12
N ALA A 592 7.61 8.82 9.54
CA ALA A 592 6.56 7.88 9.93
C ALA A 592 7.04 6.42 10.04
N GLN A 593 6.50 5.69 11.03
CA GLN A 593 6.81 4.27 11.31
C GLN A 593 5.53 3.41 11.32
N PRO A 594 4.89 3.18 10.16
CA PRO A 594 3.66 2.38 10.09
C PRO A 594 3.89 0.87 10.20
N ALA A 595 5.12 0.40 9.95
CA ALA A 595 5.46 -1.02 9.94
C ALA A 595 5.22 -1.67 11.30
N PRO A 596 4.65 -2.90 11.37
CA PRO A 596 4.40 -3.53 12.64
C PRO A 596 5.70 -3.90 13.34
N ALA A 597 5.77 -3.66 14.65
CA ALA A 597 6.94 -4.01 15.44
C ALA A 597 7.12 -5.53 15.56
N THR A 598 8.36 -5.93 15.85
CA THR A 598 8.71 -7.31 16.23
C THR A 598 9.58 -7.27 17.47
N ALA A 599 9.24 -8.06 18.48
CA ALA A 599 9.99 -8.10 19.72
C ALA A 599 10.79 -9.41 19.85
N ILE A 600 11.97 -9.29 20.43
CA ILE A 600 12.68 -10.41 21.08
C ILE A 600 12.92 -10.00 22.54
N ARG A 601 13.47 -10.90 23.37
CA ARG A 601 13.75 -10.55 24.77
C ARG A 601 14.72 -9.36 24.85
N GLY A 602 14.25 -8.25 25.41
CA GLY A 602 15.04 -7.04 25.65
C GLY A 602 15.21 -6.10 24.45
N VAL A 603 14.66 -6.43 23.28
CA VAL A 603 14.82 -5.63 22.05
C VAL A 603 13.52 -5.59 21.23
N VAL A 604 13.22 -4.43 20.66
CA VAL A 604 12.09 -4.23 19.75
C VAL A 604 12.59 -3.69 18.43
N PHE A 605 12.20 -4.31 17.32
CA PHE A 605 12.52 -3.87 15.97
C PHE A 605 11.35 -3.10 15.36
N SER A 606 11.64 -2.00 14.67
CA SER A 606 10.66 -1.21 13.92
C SER A 606 11.26 -0.68 12.62
N GLY A 607 10.48 -0.75 11.55
CA GLY A 607 10.80 -0.16 10.25
C GLY A 607 10.14 1.20 10.06
N SER A 608 10.77 2.07 9.29
CA SER A 608 10.27 3.42 8.99
C SER A 608 10.18 3.69 7.49
N LEU A 609 9.32 4.65 7.11
CA LEU A 609 9.23 5.13 5.75
C LEU A 609 10.50 5.83 5.27
N ASP A 610 11.40 6.22 6.15
CA ASP A 610 12.73 6.73 5.79
C ASP A 610 13.67 5.65 5.25
N GLY A 611 13.24 4.38 5.28
CA GLY A 611 13.99 3.21 4.82
C GLY A 611 14.92 2.62 5.87
N HIS A 612 14.90 3.09 7.12
CA HIS A 612 15.71 2.55 8.19
C HIS A 612 14.97 1.45 8.97
N LEU A 613 15.68 0.35 9.22
CA LEU A 613 15.30 -0.65 10.21
C LEU A 613 16.07 -0.37 11.51
N ARG A 614 15.34 -0.23 12.62
CA ARG A 614 15.91 0.13 13.91
C ARG A 614 15.60 -0.91 14.98
N ALA A 615 16.55 -1.12 15.87
CA ALA A 615 16.39 -1.92 17.08
C ALA A 615 16.44 -1.00 18.30
N TYR A 616 15.46 -1.12 19.18
CA TYR A 616 15.30 -0.32 20.39
C TYR A 616 15.46 -1.20 21.62
N ASP A 617 16.07 -0.65 22.67
CA ASP A 617 16.10 -1.25 23.99
C ASP A 617 14.68 -1.32 24.55
N ALA A 618 14.21 -2.53 24.85
CA ALA A 618 12.86 -2.73 25.38
C ALA A 618 12.64 -2.07 26.75
N LEU A 619 13.71 -1.73 27.48
CA LEU A 619 13.63 -1.14 28.80
C LEU A 619 13.42 0.38 28.78
N ASP A 620 14.14 1.10 27.92
CA ASP A 620 14.21 2.56 27.94
C ASP A 620 14.06 3.23 26.56
N GLY A 621 13.86 2.45 25.51
CA GLY A 621 13.64 2.94 24.15
C GLY A 621 14.89 3.46 23.44
N LYS A 622 16.11 3.29 24.00
CA LYS A 622 17.34 3.71 23.29
C LYS A 622 17.55 2.91 22.02
N ILE A 623 17.98 3.58 20.95
CA ILE A 623 18.35 2.92 19.70
C ILE A 623 19.67 2.15 19.93
N LEU A 624 19.62 0.84 19.74
CA LEU A 624 20.76 -0.09 19.88
C LEU A 624 21.46 -0.37 18.54
N TRP A 625 20.70 -0.27 17.44
CA TRP A 625 21.16 -0.54 16.09
C TRP A 625 20.24 0.17 15.09
N ASP A 626 20.82 0.70 14.03
CA ASP A 626 20.13 1.43 12.96
C ASP A 626 20.79 1.06 11.63
N PHE A 627 19.98 0.66 10.65
CA PHE A 627 20.46 0.25 9.33
C PHE A 627 19.63 0.89 8.21
N ASP A 628 20.32 1.64 7.35
CA ASP A 628 19.76 2.21 6.14
C ASP A 628 19.56 1.11 5.07
N THR A 629 18.30 0.84 4.75
CA THR A 629 17.93 -0.08 3.67
C THR A 629 17.69 0.65 2.34
N ALA A 630 17.56 1.98 2.30
CA ALA A 630 17.22 2.76 1.10
C ALA A 630 18.44 3.00 0.19
N ARG A 631 19.05 1.91 -0.26
CA ARG A 631 20.25 1.86 -1.11
C ARG A 631 20.27 0.62 -1.99
N ASP A 632 21.22 0.57 -2.92
CA ASP A 632 21.46 -0.58 -3.79
C ASP A 632 22.10 -1.76 -3.04
N PHE A 633 21.76 -2.98 -3.47
CA PHE A 633 22.29 -4.22 -2.93
C PHE A 633 22.78 -5.16 -4.03
N HIS A 634 23.91 -5.81 -3.77
CA HIS A 634 24.29 -7.03 -4.47
C HIS A 634 23.42 -8.19 -3.99
N THR A 635 22.78 -8.88 -4.91
CA THR A 635 21.83 -9.94 -4.59
C THR A 635 22.35 -11.32 -4.94
N VAL A 636 21.89 -12.33 -4.19
CA VAL A 636 22.26 -13.74 -4.43
C VAL A 636 21.71 -14.27 -5.75
N ASN A 637 20.67 -13.64 -6.28
CA ASN A 637 20.11 -13.97 -7.60
C ASN A 637 20.62 -13.09 -8.74
N GLY A 638 21.62 -12.22 -8.49
CA GLY A 638 22.25 -11.39 -9.52
C GLY A 638 21.36 -10.30 -10.12
N LEU A 639 20.17 -10.08 -9.54
CA LEU A 639 19.24 -9.04 -9.98
C LEU A 639 19.57 -7.69 -9.31
N PRO A 640 19.47 -6.57 -10.06
CA PRO A 640 19.49 -5.25 -9.45
C PRO A 640 18.40 -5.14 -8.38
N ALA A 641 18.79 -4.72 -7.18
CA ALA A 641 17.86 -4.51 -6.12
C ALA A 641 18.21 -3.27 -5.31
N HIS A 642 17.19 -2.52 -4.94
CA HIS A 642 17.27 -1.31 -4.14
C HIS A 642 16.22 -1.41 -3.04
N GLY A 643 16.56 -1.05 -1.81
CA GLY A 643 15.58 -0.97 -0.72
C GLY A 643 14.87 0.37 -0.65
N GLY A 644 13.85 0.49 0.16
CA GLY A 644 13.06 1.72 0.27
C GLY A 644 12.31 1.76 1.59
N SER A 645 11.13 2.38 1.59
CA SER A 645 10.32 2.50 2.80
C SER A 645 9.94 1.15 3.37
N LEU A 646 9.97 1.05 4.70
CA LEU A 646 9.48 -0.10 5.46
C LEU A 646 8.08 0.23 5.99
N ASN A 647 7.08 -0.52 5.53
CA ASN A 647 5.67 -0.29 5.82
C ASN A 647 5.02 -1.64 6.23
N TYR A 648 3.97 -2.09 5.55
CA TYR A 648 3.13 -3.25 5.90
C TYR A 648 3.87 -4.51 6.40
N ALA A 649 5.01 -4.85 5.79
CA ALA A 649 5.80 -6.01 6.18
C ALA A 649 6.73 -5.69 7.36
N GLY A 650 6.37 -6.15 8.56
CA GLY A 650 7.27 -6.06 9.71
C GLY A 650 8.45 -7.04 9.62
N PRO A 651 9.58 -6.73 10.27
CA PRO A 651 10.75 -7.62 10.31
C PRO A 651 10.40 -8.95 10.98
N VAL A 652 11.12 -10.02 10.63
CA VAL A 652 10.91 -11.36 11.20
C VAL A 652 12.22 -11.91 11.74
N VAL A 653 12.20 -12.50 12.93
CA VAL A 653 13.39 -13.05 13.58
C VAL A 653 13.20 -14.54 13.83
N ALA A 654 14.14 -15.35 13.35
CA ALA A 654 14.17 -16.80 13.59
C ALA A 654 15.57 -17.38 13.34
N GLY A 655 16.01 -18.29 14.19
CA GLY A 655 17.17 -19.16 13.96
C GLY A 655 18.50 -18.43 13.77
N GLY A 656 18.71 -17.32 14.49
CA GLY A 656 19.90 -16.47 14.38
C GLY A 656 19.84 -15.44 13.27
N MET A 657 18.70 -15.34 12.57
CA MET A 657 18.51 -14.50 11.40
C MET A 657 17.41 -13.46 11.64
N LEU A 658 17.58 -12.29 11.03
CA LEU A 658 16.59 -11.23 10.94
C LEU A 658 16.29 -10.96 9.45
N PHE A 659 15.03 -10.98 9.05
CA PHE A 659 14.57 -10.78 7.68
C PHE A 659 13.69 -9.55 7.57
N VAL A 660 13.89 -8.75 6.52
CA VAL A 660 13.09 -7.54 6.27
C VAL A 660 12.87 -7.33 4.76
N PRO A 661 11.61 -7.31 4.30
CA PRO A 661 11.28 -6.77 2.98
C PRO A 661 11.46 -5.26 2.99
N SER A 662 12.21 -4.71 2.03
CA SER A 662 12.50 -3.29 1.94
C SER A 662 12.07 -2.69 0.60
N GLY A 663 11.17 -1.70 0.69
CA GLY A 663 10.54 -1.06 -0.46
C GLY A 663 9.02 -1.16 -0.40
N TYR A 664 8.37 0.00 -0.40
CA TYR A 664 6.92 0.10 -0.41
C TYR A 664 6.51 1.35 -1.16
N SER A 665 6.08 1.17 -2.40
CA SER A 665 5.82 2.28 -3.30
C SER A 665 4.37 2.81 -3.25
N ILE A 666 3.56 2.25 -2.34
CA ILE A 666 2.17 2.64 -2.08
C ILE A 666 2.17 3.59 -0.88
N ASN A 667 1.11 4.39 -0.67
CA ASN A 667 0.95 5.26 0.51
C ASN A 667 2.13 6.23 0.75
N ALA A 668 2.63 6.90 -0.29
CA ALA A 668 3.72 7.87 -0.20
C ALA A 668 5.09 7.31 0.27
N GLY A 669 5.33 6.00 0.16
CA GLY A 669 6.64 5.41 0.46
C GLY A 669 7.61 5.39 -0.73
N MET A 670 8.91 5.31 -0.42
CA MET A 670 9.99 5.06 -1.36
C MET A 670 9.92 3.63 -1.93
N PRO A 671 10.00 3.48 -3.26
CA PRO A 671 10.00 2.18 -3.91
C PRO A 671 11.24 1.36 -3.54
N GLY A 672 11.12 0.06 -3.67
CA GLY A 672 12.22 -0.89 -3.48
C GLY A 672 11.72 -2.32 -3.70
N ASN A 673 12.65 -3.24 -3.95
CA ASN A 673 12.33 -4.57 -4.46
C ASN A 673 13.18 -5.66 -3.82
N VAL A 674 13.59 -5.49 -2.56
CA VAL A 674 14.59 -6.37 -1.94
C VAL A 674 14.09 -7.02 -0.67
N LEU A 675 14.38 -8.32 -0.51
CA LEU A 675 14.34 -9.00 0.78
C LEU A 675 15.77 -9.06 1.34
N LEU A 676 15.96 -8.53 2.54
CA LEU A 676 17.26 -8.50 3.21
C LEU A 676 17.29 -9.51 4.36
N ALA A 677 18.41 -10.21 4.49
CA ALA A 677 18.67 -11.13 5.59
C ALA A 677 19.93 -10.71 6.36
N PHE A 678 19.81 -10.68 7.68
CA PHE A 678 20.86 -10.27 8.61
C PHE A 678 21.19 -11.40 9.57
N SER A 679 22.46 -11.47 9.95
CA SER A 679 22.95 -12.35 11.01
C SER A 679 24.02 -11.64 11.83
N VAL A 680 24.32 -12.19 13.01
CA VAL A 680 25.40 -11.68 13.86
C VAL A 680 26.73 -11.84 13.11
N ASP A 681 27.46 -10.73 12.98
CA ASP A 681 28.71 -10.62 12.23
C ASP A 681 28.59 -10.97 10.72
N GLY A 682 27.37 -11.10 10.17
CA GLY A 682 27.14 -11.49 8.77
C GLY A 682 27.46 -12.97 8.46
N LYS A 683 27.59 -13.80 9.50
CA LYS A 683 27.94 -15.22 9.42
C LYS A 683 26.87 -16.08 8.79
#